data_AF-A0A4R2IH46-F1
#
_entry.id   AF-A0A4R2IH46-F1
#
_cell.length_a   1.000
_cell.length_b   1.000
_cell.length_c   1.000
_cell.angle_alpha   90.00
_cell.angle_beta   90.00
_cell.angle_gamma   90.00
#
_symmetry.space_group_name_H-M   'P 1'
#
loop_
_entity.id
_entity.type
_entity.pdbx_description
1 polymer ?
#
loop_
_entity_poly.entity_id
_entity_poly.type
_entity_poly.pdbx_seq_one_letter_code
_entity_poly.pdbx_strand_id
1 'polypeptide(L)'
;MAAPGKTSPKEQVAQALHRVAPALRTLGPFALGTFLLVFGTFMAWQTWLLWLAHRGAESADNARLEAIAAISNEVRERQQGVQQALLDPSVQEPLKLGADGRTAAAAALRQLLPQATDAEFFSADLDEVLSGDLKAIGYAKAAALLQAKIDPKQPLAEMRTEEAGQQLMIAMPARVGERVVAFAVVELPFKPLLAAFSRTSVSGARLELRQGDGRGDLVIAGIGEHSGSSIADVGEPIPGTRLRIGKADPGYFIMFTESLPVSALLSLLCLVGGIGALWVRSVGHERARAVLQRKPKDVQPEMTLAQALKAKPEAAAAPLAKAAAPAPARAERKDEVVVVDPSIFRAYDIRGVVGDTLTTGVARMIGRAIGSEARDRGLTEIVVGRDGRLSGPDLVFALINGLRSTGIDVIDIGAAPTPVTYFACYHLRTGSGISVTGSHNPPDYNGFKIVLGGETLSEDAIQNLYRRIEEERFVDGMGGLQTLDVGDDYIRRITDDIQVERKLKVVVDCGNGIPGAIAPAVLEGIGCEVVPLYCDVDGTFPNHHPDPSDLHNLQDLIVSVKNIGADVGLAFDGDGDRLGVVTASGEVIFPDRLLMLYATDILLRNPGATIIYDVKCTGHLQPLILQQGGSPLMWRTGHSLIKAKMRETNAALAGEMSGHFFFGERWYGFDDGIYSAARLMEILAADIDGRTPEQIFATLPKGVSTPELKIPMREGEHYRFIEAFRARAKFDGARLTTIDGVRADWPDGWGLVRASNTTPVLVLRFDADSAPALRRIQDVFRSQLLALDSSLPLPF
;
A
#
# COMPACT_ATOMS: atom_id res chain seq x y z
N MET A 1 59.79 -59.40 -2.51
CA MET A 1 58.40 -58.92 -2.39
C MET A 1 58.31 -57.57 -3.09
N ALA A 2 57.75 -57.52 -4.29
CA ALA A 2 57.49 -56.27 -5.02
C ALA A 2 55.98 -56.05 -5.10
N ALA A 3 55.54 -54.85 -4.72
CA ALA A 3 54.14 -54.47 -4.61
C ALA A 3 53.45 -54.32 -5.99
N PRO A 4 52.14 -54.64 -6.12
CA PRO A 4 51.40 -54.44 -7.37
C PRO A 4 51.00 -52.96 -7.54
N GLY A 5 51.09 -52.48 -8.78
CA GLY A 5 50.87 -51.09 -9.17
C GLY A 5 49.42 -50.60 -9.00
N LYS A 6 49.29 -49.33 -8.62
CA LYS A 6 48.03 -48.57 -8.55
C LYS A 6 47.63 -48.09 -9.94
N THR A 7 46.43 -48.44 -10.39
CA THR A 7 45.78 -47.90 -11.61
C THR A 7 45.39 -46.43 -11.44
N SER A 8 45.44 -45.65 -12.52
CA SER A 8 45.17 -44.21 -12.55
C SER A 8 43.68 -43.88 -12.36
N PRO A 9 43.30 -42.75 -11.70
CA PRO A 9 41.91 -42.31 -11.56
C PRO A 9 41.16 -42.15 -12.90
N LYS A 10 41.89 -41.78 -13.98
CA LYS A 10 41.31 -41.68 -15.33
C LYS A 10 40.90 -43.06 -15.90
N GLU A 11 41.64 -44.11 -15.58
CA GLU A 11 41.32 -45.48 -16.02
C GLU A 11 40.12 -46.03 -15.24
N GLN A 12 39.95 -45.64 -13.98
CA GLN A 12 38.79 -46.03 -13.17
C GLN A 12 37.49 -45.37 -13.65
N VAL A 13 37.53 -44.08 -14.03
CA VAL A 13 36.37 -43.39 -14.63
C VAL A 13 36.05 -43.95 -16.01
N ALA A 14 37.07 -44.23 -16.83
CA ALA A 14 36.87 -44.86 -18.14
C ALA A 14 36.26 -46.26 -18.01
N GLN A 15 36.72 -47.09 -17.07
CA GLN A 15 36.13 -48.40 -16.80
C GLN A 15 34.71 -48.33 -16.23
N ALA A 16 34.40 -47.33 -15.39
CA ALA A 16 33.05 -47.08 -14.89
C ALA A 16 32.08 -46.69 -16.03
N LEU A 17 32.49 -45.75 -16.90
CA LEU A 17 31.69 -45.36 -18.08
C LEU A 17 31.50 -46.53 -19.06
N HIS A 18 32.51 -47.38 -19.23
CA HIS A 18 32.42 -48.56 -20.10
C HIS A 18 31.46 -49.64 -19.56
N ARG A 19 31.26 -49.71 -18.24
CA ARG A 19 30.30 -50.61 -17.58
C ARG A 19 28.86 -50.08 -17.61
N VAL A 20 28.66 -48.77 -17.61
CA VAL A 20 27.32 -48.13 -17.63
C VAL A 20 26.81 -47.84 -19.05
N ALA A 21 27.71 -47.72 -20.04
CA ALA A 21 27.37 -47.46 -21.44
C ALA A 21 26.32 -48.42 -22.07
N PRO A 22 26.30 -49.74 -21.79
CA PRO A 22 25.28 -50.64 -22.33
C PRO A 22 23.89 -50.39 -21.72
N ALA A 23 23.85 -50.03 -20.43
CA ALA A 23 22.61 -49.70 -19.71
C ALA A 23 22.05 -48.35 -20.18
N LEU A 24 22.91 -47.33 -20.38
CA LEU A 24 22.52 -46.04 -20.96
C LEU A 24 21.98 -46.16 -22.39
N ARG A 25 22.54 -47.06 -23.22
CA ARG A 25 22.07 -47.31 -24.59
C ARG A 25 20.70 -48.00 -24.68
N THR A 26 20.29 -48.72 -23.63
CA THR A 26 19.02 -49.46 -23.59
C THR A 26 17.94 -48.73 -22.80
N LEU A 27 18.30 -48.09 -21.67
CA LEU A 27 17.38 -47.36 -20.79
C LEU A 27 17.20 -45.88 -21.19
N GLY A 28 18.18 -45.25 -21.84
CA GLY A 28 18.14 -43.85 -22.23
C GLY A 28 16.94 -43.48 -23.12
N PRO A 29 16.71 -44.18 -24.25
CA PRO A 29 15.56 -43.90 -25.12
C PRO A 29 14.19 -44.14 -24.45
N PHE A 30 14.13 -45.06 -23.48
CA PHE A 30 12.91 -45.32 -22.70
C PHE A 30 12.63 -44.20 -21.70
N ALA A 31 13.64 -43.79 -20.92
CA ALA A 31 13.53 -42.69 -19.98
C ALA A 31 13.20 -41.38 -20.71
N LEU A 32 13.88 -41.10 -21.82
CA LEU A 32 13.63 -39.93 -22.65
C LEU A 32 12.24 -39.97 -23.30
N GLY A 33 11.84 -41.11 -23.87
CA GLY A 33 10.52 -41.26 -24.49
C GLY A 33 9.38 -41.11 -23.49
N THR A 34 9.52 -41.70 -22.30
CA THR A 34 8.55 -41.58 -21.21
C THR A 34 8.47 -40.14 -20.69
N PHE A 35 9.62 -39.50 -20.47
CA PHE A 35 9.68 -38.10 -20.06
C PHE A 35 9.01 -37.18 -21.08
N LEU A 36 9.33 -37.32 -22.37
CA LEU A 36 8.76 -36.50 -23.43
C LEU A 36 7.24 -36.71 -23.61
N LEU A 37 6.73 -37.93 -23.39
CA LEU A 37 5.29 -38.20 -23.42
C LEU A 37 4.55 -37.58 -22.24
N VAL A 38 5.07 -37.75 -21.01
CA VAL A 38 4.49 -37.14 -19.81
C VAL A 38 4.51 -35.63 -19.92
N PHE A 39 5.66 -35.07 -20.32
CA PHE A 39 5.83 -33.64 -20.52
C PHE A 39 4.96 -33.12 -21.68
N GLY A 40 4.85 -33.85 -22.80
CA GLY A 40 4.00 -33.48 -23.94
C GLY A 40 2.50 -33.51 -23.60
N THR A 41 2.07 -34.45 -22.76
CA THR A 41 0.69 -34.53 -22.25
C THR A 41 0.40 -33.38 -21.28
N PHE A 42 1.35 -33.04 -20.42
CA PHE A 42 1.27 -31.86 -19.56
C PHE A 42 1.18 -30.57 -20.39
N MET A 43 1.99 -30.44 -21.44
CA MET A 43 1.92 -29.30 -22.37
C MET A 43 0.59 -29.25 -23.15
N ALA A 44 0.00 -30.40 -23.50
CA ALA A 44 -1.32 -30.44 -24.13
C ALA A 44 -2.40 -29.92 -23.19
N TRP A 45 -2.35 -30.31 -21.91
CA TRP A 45 -3.22 -29.78 -20.86
C TRP A 45 -3.04 -28.27 -20.70
N GLN A 46 -1.80 -27.78 -20.64
CA GLN A 46 -1.50 -26.34 -20.54
C GLN A 46 -2.02 -25.57 -21.78
N THR A 47 -1.91 -26.15 -22.97
CA THR A 47 -2.47 -25.58 -24.21
C THR A 47 -4.00 -25.48 -24.15
N TRP A 48 -4.68 -26.51 -23.62
CA TRP A 48 -6.13 -26.48 -23.42
C TRP A 48 -6.52 -25.38 -22.41
N LEU A 49 -5.87 -25.31 -21.25
CA LEU A 49 -6.15 -24.24 -20.27
C LEU A 49 -5.99 -22.84 -20.88
N LEU A 50 -4.94 -22.64 -21.69
CA LEU A 50 -4.70 -21.37 -22.38
C LEU A 50 -5.79 -21.05 -23.42
N TRP A 51 -6.32 -22.06 -24.12
CA TRP A 51 -7.45 -21.90 -25.04
C TRP A 51 -8.75 -21.55 -24.31
N LEU A 52 -9.01 -22.17 -23.15
CA LEU A 52 -10.14 -21.81 -22.29
C LEU A 52 -10.02 -20.37 -21.78
N ALA A 53 -8.80 -19.95 -21.41
CA ALA A 53 -8.52 -18.59 -20.96
C ALA A 53 -8.88 -17.55 -22.03
N HIS A 54 -8.39 -17.76 -23.27
CA HIS A 54 -8.67 -16.87 -24.40
C HIS A 54 -10.16 -16.79 -24.74
N ARG A 55 -10.86 -17.95 -24.78
CA ARG A 55 -12.30 -18.01 -25.00
C ARG A 55 -13.09 -17.27 -23.93
N GLY A 56 -12.68 -17.39 -22.67
CA GLY A 56 -13.30 -16.68 -21.55
C GLY A 56 -13.10 -15.16 -21.64
N ALA A 57 -11.89 -14.71 -21.96
CA ALA A 57 -11.58 -13.29 -22.14
C ALA A 57 -12.39 -12.64 -23.29
N GLU A 58 -12.47 -13.30 -24.45
CA GLU A 58 -13.29 -12.83 -25.58
C GLU A 58 -14.79 -12.77 -25.23
N SER A 59 -15.29 -13.77 -24.50
CA SER A 59 -16.68 -13.75 -24.01
C SER A 59 -16.91 -12.60 -23.02
N ALA A 60 -15.93 -12.29 -22.17
CA ALA A 60 -16.02 -11.22 -21.19
C ALA A 60 -16.07 -9.84 -21.86
N ASP A 61 -15.21 -9.59 -22.86
CA ASP A 61 -15.17 -8.31 -23.57
C ASP A 61 -16.48 -8.02 -24.31
N ASN A 62 -17.03 -9.02 -25.02
CA ASN A 62 -18.31 -8.87 -25.70
C ASN A 62 -19.46 -8.61 -24.72
N ALA A 63 -19.51 -9.38 -23.63
CA ALA A 63 -20.53 -9.21 -22.59
C ALA A 63 -20.39 -7.85 -21.87
N ARG A 64 -19.17 -7.33 -21.68
CA ARG A 64 -18.92 -6.01 -21.09
C ARG A 64 -19.54 -4.91 -21.96
N LEU A 65 -19.31 -4.94 -23.26
CA LEU A 65 -19.88 -3.97 -24.21
C LEU A 65 -21.41 -4.03 -24.25
N GLU A 66 -21.98 -5.24 -24.25
CA GLU A 66 -23.44 -5.44 -24.19
C GLU A 66 -24.05 -4.86 -22.90
N ALA A 67 -23.41 -5.11 -21.76
CA ALA A 67 -23.86 -4.61 -20.47
C ALA A 67 -23.76 -3.08 -20.38
N ILE A 68 -22.68 -2.48 -20.91
CA ILE A 68 -22.53 -1.01 -20.99
C ILE A 68 -23.66 -0.42 -21.83
N ALA A 69 -23.95 -1.00 -23.00
CA ALA A 69 -25.01 -0.52 -23.87
C ALA A 69 -26.39 -0.62 -23.21
N ALA A 70 -26.68 -1.73 -22.53
CA ALA A 70 -27.95 -1.95 -21.83
C ALA A 70 -28.17 -0.93 -20.70
N ILE A 71 -27.17 -0.71 -19.85
CA ILE A 71 -27.27 0.25 -18.75
C ILE A 71 -27.31 1.69 -19.27
N SER A 72 -26.51 2.01 -20.29
CA SER A 72 -26.51 3.36 -20.91
C SER A 72 -27.89 3.75 -21.46
N ASN A 73 -28.61 2.79 -22.04
CA ASN A 73 -29.96 3.03 -22.54
C ASN A 73 -30.95 3.29 -21.41
N GLU A 74 -30.90 2.50 -20.33
CA GLU A 74 -31.76 2.67 -19.16
C GLU A 74 -31.52 4.03 -18.49
N VAL A 75 -30.26 4.40 -18.27
CA VAL A 75 -29.88 5.71 -17.68
C VAL A 75 -30.43 6.85 -18.55
N ARG A 76 -30.26 6.76 -19.87
CA ARG A 76 -30.73 7.78 -20.81
C ARG A 76 -32.24 7.96 -20.76
N GLU A 77 -33.00 6.86 -20.69
CA GLU A 77 -34.46 6.91 -20.58
C GLU A 77 -34.89 7.63 -19.29
N ARG A 78 -34.23 7.33 -18.16
CA ARG A 78 -34.52 8.01 -16.88
C ARG A 78 -34.16 9.49 -16.90
N GLN A 79 -32.99 9.85 -17.42
CA GLN A 79 -32.56 11.24 -17.56
C GLN A 79 -33.52 12.04 -18.47
N GLN A 80 -33.97 11.45 -19.59
CA GLN A 80 -34.96 12.08 -20.47
C GLN A 80 -36.31 12.29 -19.78
N GLY A 81 -36.78 11.32 -19.00
CA GLY A 81 -38.00 11.45 -18.21
C GLY A 81 -37.92 12.61 -17.21
N VAL A 82 -36.81 12.73 -16.48
CA VAL A 82 -36.57 13.85 -15.56
C VAL A 82 -36.50 15.17 -16.31
N GLN A 83 -35.79 15.22 -17.43
CA GLN A 83 -35.67 16.42 -18.24
C GLN A 83 -37.03 16.90 -18.77
N GLN A 84 -37.88 15.99 -19.25
CA GLN A 84 -39.23 16.34 -19.71
C GLN A 84 -40.11 16.85 -18.57
N ALA A 85 -40.05 16.21 -17.40
CA ALA A 85 -40.82 16.64 -16.22
C ALA A 85 -40.38 18.03 -15.73
N LEU A 86 -39.08 18.36 -15.81
CA LEU A 86 -38.58 19.69 -15.47
C LEU A 86 -39.09 20.80 -16.40
N LEU A 87 -39.47 20.47 -17.64
CA LEU A 87 -40.00 21.43 -18.61
C LEU A 87 -41.52 21.64 -18.49
N ASP A 88 -42.20 20.84 -17.67
CA ASP A 88 -43.66 20.93 -17.51
C ASP A 88 -44.07 22.27 -16.85
N PRO A 89 -45.16 22.92 -17.33
CA PRO A 89 -45.65 24.16 -16.74
C PRO A 89 -45.89 24.09 -15.22
N SER A 90 -46.32 22.94 -14.69
CA SER A 90 -46.58 22.75 -13.26
C SER A 90 -45.31 22.83 -12.40
N VAL A 91 -44.14 22.56 -12.96
CA VAL A 91 -42.83 22.71 -12.31
C VAL A 91 -42.22 24.09 -12.62
N GLN A 92 -42.40 24.57 -13.86
CA GLN A 92 -41.85 25.84 -14.33
C GLN A 92 -42.45 27.08 -13.65
N GLU A 93 -43.77 27.13 -13.45
CA GLU A 93 -44.42 28.31 -12.85
C GLU A 93 -43.99 28.54 -11.40
N PRO A 94 -43.92 27.52 -10.51
CA PRO A 94 -43.38 27.71 -9.17
C PRO A 94 -41.90 28.12 -9.17
N LEU A 95 -41.06 27.57 -10.06
CA LEU A 95 -39.63 27.94 -10.11
C LEU A 95 -39.39 29.42 -10.44
N LYS A 96 -40.33 30.09 -11.12
CA LYS A 96 -40.26 31.54 -11.37
C LYS A 96 -40.39 32.38 -10.10
N LEU A 97 -40.98 31.83 -9.03
CA LEU A 97 -41.16 32.51 -7.74
C LEU A 97 -39.89 32.46 -6.86
N GLY A 98 -38.79 31.88 -7.35
CA GLY A 98 -37.52 31.82 -6.63
C GLY A 98 -37.57 30.86 -5.44
N ALA A 99 -36.95 31.26 -4.32
CA ALA A 99 -36.79 30.39 -3.15
C ALA A 99 -38.11 29.83 -2.62
N ASP A 100 -39.16 30.67 -2.60
CA ASP A 100 -40.49 30.34 -2.06
C ASP A 100 -41.26 29.32 -2.93
N GLY A 101 -40.89 29.17 -4.19
CA GLY A 101 -41.56 28.28 -5.14
C GLY A 101 -40.94 26.88 -5.27
N ARG A 102 -39.74 26.67 -4.72
CA ARG A 102 -38.98 25.40 -4.89
C ARG A 102 -39.66 24.19 -4.26
N THR A 103 -40.29 24.35 -3.10
CA THR A 103 -41.04 23.26 -2.44
C THR A 103 -42.26 22.83 -3.26
N ALA A 104 -42.97 23.80 -3.86
CA ALA A 104 -44.09 23.52 -4.75
C ALA A 104 -43.63 22.86 -6.07
N ALA A 105 -42.50 23.32 -6.63
CA ALA A 105 -41.87 22.68 -7.80
C ALA A 105 -41.45 21.23 -7.51
N ALA A 106 -40.87 20.95 -6.35
CA ALA A 106 -40.52 19.60 -5.91
C ALA A 106 -41.76 18.69 -5.81
N ALA A 107 -42.86 19.19 -5.23
CA ALA A 107 -44.11 18.44 -5.14
C ALA A 107 -44.70 18.12 -6.53
N ALA A 108 -44.70 19.09 -7.44
CA ALA A 108 -45.15 18.89 -8.83
C ALA A 108 -44.25 17.87 -9.57
N LEU A 109 -42.93 17.95 -9.38
CA LEU A 109 -41.99 17.02 -10.00
C LEU A 109 -42.21 15.58 -9.53
N ARG A 110 -42.48 15.36 -8.23
CA ARG A 110 -42.84 14.02 -7.71
C ARG A 110 -44.17 13.50 -8.27
N GLN A 111 -45.13 14.36 -8.60
CA GLN A 111 -46.39 13.94 -9.24
C GLN A 111 -46.20 13.50 -10.69
N LEU A 112 -45.32 14.18 -11.43
CA LEU A 112 -44.99 13.84 -12.83
C LEU A 112 -44.09 12.61 -12.93
N LEU A 113 -43.33 12.30 -11.88
CA LEU A 113 -42.45 11.14 -11.77
C LEU A 113 -42.90 10.23 -10.62
N PRO A 114 -43.99 9.46 -10.78
CA PRO A 114 -44.55 8.62 -9.70
C PRO A 114 -43.58 7.54 -9.20
N GLN A 115 -42.57 7.20 -9.99
CA GLN A 115 -41.49 6.29 -9.62
C GLN A 115 -40.41 6.95 -8.76
N ALA A 116 -40.36 8.28 -8.65
CA ALA A 116 -39.35 8.96 -7.86
C ALA A 116 -39.62 8.78 -6.37
N THR A 117 -38.60 8.34 -5.64
CA THR A 117 -38.66 8.19 -4.18
C THR A 117 -38.49 9.54 -3.50
N ASP A 118 -37.66 10.40 -4.08
CA ASP A 118 -37.47 11.76 -3.62
C ASP A 118 -37.16 12.74 -4.76
N ALA A 119 -37.44 14.02 -4.54
CA ALA A 119 -37.10 15.11 -5.44
C ALA A 119 -36.95 16.44 -4.69
N GLU A 120 -35.84 17.13 -4.90
CA GLU A 120 -35.48 18.37 -4.21
C GLU A 120 -34.88 19.41 -5.17
N PHE A 121 -34.98 20.69 -4.81
CA PHE A 121 -34.45 21.80 -5.61
C PHE A 121 -33.48 22.69 -4.81
N PHE A 122 -32.33 22.97 -5.40
CA PHE A 122 -31.26 23.81 -4.87
C PHE A 122 -31.12 25.10 -5.67
N SER A 123 -30.59 26.15 -5.07
CA SER A 123 -30.42 27.45 -5.75
C SER A 123 -29.47 27.33 -6.95
N ALA A 124 -29.58 28.25 -7.92
CA ALA A 124 -28.67 28.27 -9.07
C ALA A 124 -27.20 28.50 -8.66
N ASP A 125 -26.97 29.25 -7.59
CA ASP A 125 -25.64 29.53 -7.06
C ASP A 125 -25.13 28.41 -6.14
N LEU A 126 -26.01 27.51 -5.71
CA LEU A 126 -25.73 26.43 -4.75
C LEU A 126 -25.20 26.95 -3.41
N ASP A 127 -25.64 28.13 -2.97
CA ASP A 127 -25.21 28.72 -1.70
C ASP A 127 -25.50 27.78 -0.52
N GLU A 128 -26.60 27.02 -0.57
CA GLU A 128 -26.93 26.04 0.45
C GLU A 128 -25.88 24.92 0.54
N VAL A 129 -25.26 24.55 -0.59
CA VAL A 129 -24.23 23.51 -0.65
C VAL A 129 -22.85 24.08 -0.30
N LEU A 130 -22.54 25.30 -0.74
CA LEU A 130 -21.24 25.93 -0.57
C LEU A 130 -21.02 26.55 0.82
N SER A 131 -22.10 26.99 1.48
CA SER A 131 -22.05 27.67 2.78
C SER A 131 -22.85 26.97 3.88
N GLY A 132 -23.59 25.91 3.56
CA GLY A 132 -24.44 25.17 4.49
C GLY A 132 -23.76 23.98 5.16
N ASP A 133 -24.53 23.31 6.02
CA ASP A 133 -24.10 22.09 6.72
C ASP A 133 -24.11 20.89 5.76
N LEU A 134 -22.93 20.54 5.24
CA LEU A 134 -22.73 19.40 4.33
C LEU A 134 -23.19 18.06 4.95
N LYS A 135 -23.19 17.94 6.28
CA LYS A 135 -23.69 16.75 6.98
C LYS A 135 -25.20 16.58 6.81
N ALA A 136 -25.94 17.67 6.75
CA ALA A 136 -27.40 17.66 6.55
C ALA A 136 -27.79 17.43 5.08
N ILE A 137 -27.00 17.96 4.14
CA ILE A 137 -27.27 17.86 2.68
C ILE A 137 -26.83 16.51 2.11
N GLY A 138 -25.75 15.94 2.67
CA GLY A 138 -25.13 14.71 2.18
C GLY A 138 -24.10 14.98 1.10
N TYR A 139 -22.88 14.46 1.31
CA TYR A 139 -21.71 14.72 0.44
C TYR A 139 -21.89 14.24 -1.01
N ALA A 140 -22.56 13.11 -1.24
CA ALA A 140 -22.87 12.61 -2.58
C ALA A 140 -23.76 13.59 -3.36
N LYS A 141 -24.84 14.06 -2.71
CA LYS A 141 -25.77 15.05 -3.25
C LYS A 141 -25.07 16.37 -3.55
N ALA A 142 -24.22 16.85 -2.64
CA ALA A 142 -23.39 18.03 -2.83
C ALA A 142 -22.44 17.89 -4.05
N ALA A 143 -21.73 16.78 -4.16
CA ALA A 143 -20.80 16.53 -5.27
C ALA A 143 -21.51 16.46 -6.63
N ALA A 144 -22.66 15.78 -6.69
CA ALA A 144 -23.47 15.71 -7.92
C ALA A 144 -24.00 17.08 -8.33
N LEU A 145 -24.42 17.92 -7.38
CA LEU A 145 -24.85 19.30 -7.62
C LEU A 145 -23.71 20.19 -8.13
N LEU A 146 -22.54 20.12 -7.50
CA LEU A 146 -21.35 20.87 -7.93
C LEU A 146 -20.92 20.46 -9.34
N GLN A 147 -20.93 19.16 -9.64
CA GLN A 147 -20.60 18.69 -10.98
C GLN A 147 -21.63 19.13 -12.03
N ALA A 148 -22.92 19.09 -11.71
CA ALA A 148 -23.98 19.58 -12.59
C ALA A 148 -23.85 21.09 -12.86
N LYS A 149 -23.27 21.86 -11.93
CA LYS A 149 -22.93 23.27 -12.13
C LYS A 149 -21.71 23.46 -13.04
N ILE A 150 -20.68 22.60 -12.92
CA ILE A 150 -19.46 22.63 -13.73
C ILE A 150 -19.75 22.25 -15.19
N ASP A 151 -20.50 21.16 -15.42
CA ASP A 151 -20.92 20.72 -16.76
C ASP A 151 -22.44 20.52 -16.86
N PRO A 152 -23.21 21.61 -17.13
CA PRO A 152 -24.66 21.55 -17.23
C PRO A 152 -25.21 20.78 -18.44
N LYS A 153 -24.33 20.26 -19.32
CA LYS A 153 -24.70 19.49 -20.52
C LYS A 153 -24.60 17.98 -20.29
N GLN A 154 -23.88 17.54 -19.27
CA GLN A 154 -23.72 16.13 -18.92
C GLN A 154 -24.14 15.89 -17.46
N PRO A 155 -25.45 15.72 -17.18
CA PRO A 155 -25.90 15.38 -15.85
C PRO A 155 -25.35 14.00 -15.47
N LEU A 156 -24.66 13.93 -14.32
CA LEU A 156 -24.18 12.66 -13.80
C LEU A 156 -25.30 11.95 -13.05
N ALA A 157 -25.41 10.64 -13.29
CA ALA A 157 -26.18 9.74 -12.46
C ALA A 157 -25.26 8.84 -11.62
N GLU A 158 -25.61 8.64 -10.36
CA GLU A 158 -24.88 7.76 -9.45
C GLU A 158 -25.83 6.97 -8.55
N MET A 159 -25.40 5.77 -8.16
CA MET A 159 -26.09 4.92 -7.21
C MET A 159 -25.81 5.40 -5.79
N ARG A 160 -26.86 5.46 -4.99
CA ARG A 160 -26.83 5.78 -3.57
C ARG A 160 -27.55 4.69 -2.79
N THR A 161 -27.03 4.32 -1.63
CA THR A 161 -27.70 3.40 -0.71
C THR A 161 -28.40 4.21 0.37
N GLU A 162 -29.71 4.08 0.47
CA GLU A 162 -30.53 4.61 1.56
C GLU A 162 -31.15 3.48 2.40
N GLU A 163 -31.79 3.81 3.52
CA GLU A 163 -32.59 2.84 4.31
C GLU A 163 -33.65 2.12 3.46
N ALA A 164 -34.19 2.79 2.45
CA ALA A 164 -35.18 2.25 1.51
C ALA A 164 -34.58 1.35 0.40
N GLY A 165 -33.25 1.20 0.34
CA GLY A 165 -32.52 0.41 -0.66
C GLY A 165 -31.65 1.25 -1.61
N GLN A 166 -31.21 0.62 -2.70
CA GLN A 166 -30.39 1.29 -3.72
C GLN A 166 -31.24 2.19 -4.62
N GLN A 167 -30.88 3.47 -4.68
CA GLN A 167 -31.49 4.49 -5.53
C GLN A 167 -30.47 5.01 -6.56
N LEU A 168 -30.95 5.40 -7.73
CA LEU A 168 -30.25 6.17 -8.74
C LEU A 168 -30.55 7.66 -8.51
N MET A 169 -29.55 8.40 -8.07
CA MET A 169 -29.63 9.85 -7.92
C MET A 169 -29.21 10.53 -9.23
N ILE A 170 -29.98 11.50 -9.68
CA ILE A 170 -29.71 12.32 -10.87
C ILE A 170 -29.78 13.79 -10.49
N ALA A 171 -28.71 14.54 -10.73
CA ALA A 171 -28.68 16.00 -10.57
C ALA A 171 -28.76 16.69 -11.93
N MET A 172 -29.74 17.57 -12.13
CA MET A 172 -29.97 18.25 -13.42
C MET A 172 -30.25 19.75 -13.23
N PRO A 173 -29.78 20.61 -14.14
CA PRO A 173 -30.14 22.03 -14.14
C PRO A 173 -31.61 22.22 -14.55
N ALA A 174 -32.36 22.95 -13.73
CA ALA A 174 -33.70 23.41 -14.04
C ALA A 174 -33.63 24.82 -14.66
N ARG A 175 -34.11 24.94 -15.90
CA ARG A 175 -34.05 26.17 -16.68
C ARG A 175 -35.44 26.78 -16.84
N VAL A 176 -35.52 28.11 -16.74
CA VAL A 176 -36.67 28.90 -17.16
C VAL A 176 -36.21 29.80 -18.31
N GLY A 177 -36.68 29.50 -19.53
CA GLY A 177 -36.06 30.02 -20.75
C GLY A 177 -34.61 29.51 -20.90
N GLU A 178 -33.67 30.41 -21.17
CA GLU A 178 -32.23 30.08 -21.32
C GLU A 178 -31.45 30.11 -19.99
N ARG A 179 -32.07 30.57 -18.89
CA ARG A 179 -31.39 30.76 -17.60
C ARG A 179 -31.60 29.56 -16.69
N VAL A 180 -30.51 29.04 -16.10
CA VAL A 180 -30.57 28.09 -14.98
C VAL A 180 -31.04 28.85 -13.74
N VAL A 181 -32.18 28.45 -13.18
CA VAL A 181 -32.78 29.09 -12.00
C VAL A 181 -32.66 28.23 -10.73
N ALA A 182 -32.45 26.93 -10.89
CA ALA A 182 -32.27 25.97 -9.81
C ALA A 182 -31.57 24.70 -10.32
N PHE A 183 -31.12 23.85 -9.41
CA PHE A 183 -30.72 22.47 -9.70
C PHE A 183 -31.68 21.50 -9.03
N ALA A 184 -32.18 20.53 -9.80
CA ALA A 184 -33.03 19.47 -9.29
C ALA A 184 -32.19 18.23 -8.96
N VAL A 185 -32.42 17.64 -7.80
CA VAL A 185 -31.94 16.30 -7.46
C VAL A 185 -33.15 15.38 -7.42
N VAL A 186 -33.13 14.31 -8.21
CA VAL A 186 -34.21 13.32 -8.26
C VAL A 186 -33.64 11.95 -7.95
N GLU A 187 -34.34 11.23 -7.07
CA GLU A 187 -33.99 9.86 -6.69
C GLU A 187 -34.99 8.87 -7.28
N LEU A 188 -34.48 7.89 -8.02
CA LEU A 188 -35.24 6.89 -8.75
C LEU A 188 -34.79 5.48 -8.35
N PRO A 189 -35.65 4.44 -8.40
CA PRO A 189 -35.25 3.07 -8.09
C PRO A 189 -34.07 2.58 -8.95
N PHE A 190 -33.03 2.04 -8.31
CA PHE A 190 -31.86 1.48 -9.03
C PHE A 190 -32.12 0.09 -9.65
N LYS A 191 -33.17 -0.60 -9.17
CA LYS A 191 -33.51 -1.97 -9.56
C LYS A 191 -33.61 -2.22 -11.08
N PRO A 192 -34.15 -1.31 -11.92
CA PRO A 192 -34.16 -1.49 -13.38
C PRO A 192 -32.76 -1.58 -14.00
N LEU A 193 -31.80 -0.78 -13.53
CA LEU A 193 -30.41 -0.83 -14.00
C LEU A 193 -29.75 -2.14 -13.61
N LEU A 194 -29.98 -2.60 -12.37
CA LEU A 194 -29.49 -3.90 -11.91
C LEU A 194 -30.09 -5.05 -12.73
N ALA A 195 -31.37 -4.96 -13.10
CA ALA A 195 -32.03 -5.94 -13.96
C ALA A 195 -31.46 -5.91 -15.39
N ALA A 196 -31.15 -4.73 -15.93
CA ALA A 196 -30.49 -4.59 -17.24
C ALA A 196 -29.10 -5.24 -17.23
N PHE A 197 -28.32 -5.02 -16.18
CA PHE A 197 -27.01 -5.67 -16.00
C PHE A 197 -27.14 -7.20 -15.91
N SER A 198 -28.08 -7.68 -15.09
CA SER A 198 -28.27 -9.12 -14.81
C SER A 198 -28.78 -9.94 -16.01
N ARG A 199 -29.28 -9.29 -17.08
CA ARG A 199 -29.68 -9.97 -18.32
C ARG A 199 -28.49 -10.40 -19.17
N THR A 200 -27.33 -9.78 -18.96
CA THR A 200 -26.11 -10.13 -19.68
C THR A 200 -25.61 -11.49 -19.20
N SER A 201 -25.22 -12.37 -20.13
CA SER A 201 -24.64 -13.67 -19.80
C SER A 201 -23.18 -13.71 -20.21
N VAL A 202 -22.30 -14.11 -19.29
CA VAL A 202 -20.86 -14.29 -19.55
C VAL A 202 -20.46 -15.72 -19.20
N SER A 203 -19.67 -16.37 -20.08
CA SER A 203 -19.18 -17.74 -19.87
C SER A 203 -17.67 -17.74 -19.67
N GLY A 204 -17.18 -18.49 -18.69
CA GLY A 204 -15.75 -18.60 -18.43
C GLY A 204 -15.07 -17.33 -17.91
N ALA A 205 -15.84 -16.32 -17.48
CA ALA A 205 -15.34 -15.08 -16.90
C ALA A 205 -16.36 -14.48 -15.92
N ARG A 206 -16.03 -13.34 -15.31
CA ARG A 206 -16.92 -12.58 -14.41
C ARG A 206 -16.95 -11.11 -14.85
N LEU A 207 -18.14 -10.50 -14.84
CA LEU A 207 -18.30 -9.06 -14.98
C LEU A 207 -18.82 -8.48 -13.67
N GLU A 208 -18.37 -7.27 -13.35
CA GLU A 208 -18.78 -6.53 -12.16
C GLU A 208 -19.26 -5.14 -12.55
N LEU A 209 -20.50 -4.81 -12.17
CA LEU A 209 -21.01 -3.45 -12.18
C LEU A 209 -20.44 -2.73 -10.96
N ARG A 210 -19.78 -1.61 -11.20
CA ARG A 210 -19.04 -0.85 -10.22
C ARG A 210 -19.43 0.61 -10.23
N GLN A 211 -19.12 1.33 -9.15
CA GLN A 211 -19.24 2.78 -9.08
C GLN A 211 -17.95 3.41 -8.57
N GLY A 212 -17.40 4.34 -9.34
CA GLY A 212 -16.16 5.04 -9.03
C GLY A 212 -15.47 5.56 -10.27
N ASP A 213 -14.21 5.97 -10.14
CA ASP A 213 -13.39 6.54 -11.20
C ASP A 213 -12.38 5.54 -11.80
N GLY A 214 -12.43 4.28 -11.35
CA GLY A 214 -11.48 3.22 -11.68
C GLY A 214 -10.42 2.98 -10.61
N ARG A 215 -10.42 3.73 -9.49
CA ARG A 215 -9.52 3.55 -8.34
C ARG A 215 -10.34 3.28 -7.08
N GLY A 216 -10.46 2.02 -6.69
CA GLY A 216 -11.19 1.64 -5.47
C GLY A 216 -12.71 1.62 -5.61
N ASP A 217 -13.22 1.33 -6.82
CA ASP A 217 -14.66 1.36 -7.10
C ASP A 217 -15.48 0.44 -6.18
N LEU A 218 -16.68 0.92 -5.81
CA LEU A 218 -17.69 0.12 -5.13
C LEU A 218 -18.25 -0.93 -6.09
N VAL A 219 -18.07 -2.22 -5.79
CA VAL A 219 -18.74 -3.31 -6.53
C VAL A 219 -20.23 -3.34 -6.15
N ILE A 220 -21.10 -3.08 -7.12
CA ILE A 220 -22.55 -3.04 -6.96
C ILE A 220 -23.16 -4.41 -7.20
N ALA A 221 -22.74 -5.09 -8.27
CA ALA A 221 -23.26 -6.40 -8.66
C ALA A 221 -22.25 -7.17 -9.51
N GLY A 222 -22.33 -8.50 -9.52
CA GLY A 222 -21.48 -9.34 -10.34
C GLY A 222 -22.25 -10.47 -11.03
N ILE A 223 -21.85 -10.79 -12.26
CA ILE A 223 -22.41 -11.89 -13.07
C ILE A 223 -21.27 -12.77 -13.59
N GLY A 224 -21.51 -14.08 -13.69
CA GLY A 224 -20.52 -15.06 -14.16
C GLY A 224 -20.10 -16.09 -13.11
N GLU A 225 -19.24 -17.02 -13.50
CA GLU A 225 -18.97 -18.27 -12.77
C GLU A 225 -17.70 -18.24 -11.91
N HIS A 226 -16.78 -17.30 -12.15
CA HIS A 226 -15.48 -17.28 -11.49
C HIS A 226 -15.50 -16.38 -10.24
N SER A 227 -14.79 -16.76 -9.18
CA SER A 227 -14.61 -15.96 -7.95
C SER A 227 -13.34 -15.12 -7.95
N GLY A 228 -12.72 -14.94 -9.13
CA GLY A 228 -11.61 -14.01 -9.31
C GLY A 228 -12.09 -12.57 -9.20
N SER A 229 -11.21 -11.70 -8.74
CA SER A 229 -11.46 -10.26 -8.60
C SER A 229 -11.14 -9.54 -9.90
N SER A 230 -12.05 -8.72 -10.44
CA SER A 230 -11.77 -7.85 -11.59
C SER A 230 -11.02 -6.57 -11.20
N ILE A 231 -10.44 -6.49 -9.99
CA ILE A 231 -9.82 -5.26 -9.44
C ILE A 231 -8.61 -4.79 -10.27
N ALA A 232 -7.90 -5.67 -10.97
CA ALA A 232 -6.86 -5.29 -11.92
C ALA A 232 -7.42 -4.58 -13.17
N ASP A 233 -8.69 -4.78 -13.50
CA ASP A 233 -9.37 -4.03 -14.55
C ASP A 233 -9.96 -2.74 -13.96
N VAL A 234 -9.45 -1.60 -14.45
CA VAL A 234 -9.95 -0.23 -14.15
C VAL A 234 -11.43 -0.08 -14.55
N GLY A 235 -11.93 -1.01 -15.37
CA GLY A 235 -13.31 -1.08 -15.82
C GLY A 235 -13.60 -0.04 -16.90
N GLU A 236 -14.53 -0.37 -17.79
CA GLU A 236 -14.97 0.56 -18.83
C GLU A 236 -16.11 1.45 -18.30
N PRO A 237 -16.02 2.78 -18.48
CA PRO A 237 -17.01 3.72 -17.95
C PRO A 237 -18.33 3.65 -18.72
N ILE A 238 -19.43 3.80 -17.99
CA ILE A 238 -20.77 3.94 -18.56
C ILE A 238 -21.06 5.44 -18.75
N PRO A 239 -21.23 5.93 -20.01
CA PRO A 239 -21.40 7.34 -20.30
C PRO A 239 -22.55 7.99 -19.52
N GLY A 240 -22.33 9.19 -18.98
CA GLY A 240 -23.32 9.95 -18.21
C GLY A 240 -23.53 9.46 -16.77
N THR A 241 -22.66 8.58 -16.28
CA THR A 241 -22.73 8.03 -14.92
C THR A 241 -21.35 7.92 -14.27
N ARG A 242 -21.32 7.69 -12.95
CA ARG A 242 -20.12 7.19 -12.25
C ARG A 242 -20.01 5.67 -12.25
N LEU A 243 -20.84 4.98 -13.02
CA LEU A 243 -20.86 3.53 -13.10
C LEU A 243 -19.82 3.04 -14.12
N ARG A 244 -19.24 1.88 -13.85
CA ARG A 244 -18.24 1.22 -14.71
C ARG A 244 -18.50 -0.28 -14.74
N ILE A 245 -18.01 -0.97 -15.76
CA ILE A 245 -18.05 -2.43 -15.83
C ILE A 245 -16.63 -2.97 -15.85
N GLY A 246 -16.23 -3.67 -14.79
CA GLY A 246 -14.95 -4.39 -14.71
C GLY A 246 -15.09 -5.84 -15.14
N LYS A 247 -14.05 -6.40 -15.76
CA LYS A 247 -13.97 -7.82 -16.14
C LYS A 247 -12.89 -8.56 -15.35
N ALA A 248 -13.19 -9.79 -14.92
CA ALA A 248 -12.22 -10.68 -14.29
C ALA A 248 -11.95 -11.81 -15.26
N ASP A 249 -10.74 -11.83 -15.80
CA ASP A 249 -10.30 -12.90 -16.68
C ASP A 249 -10.13 -14.20 -15.86
N PRO A 250 -10.35 -15.37 -16.48
CA PRO A 250 -10.20 -16.65 -15.79
C PRO A 250 -8.74 -16.91 -15.40
N GLY A 251 -8.51 -17.08 -14.09
CA GLY A 251 -7.19 -17.39 -13.52
C GLY A 251 -6.78 -18.84 -13.74
N TYR A 252 -6.22 -19.16 -14.90
CA TYR A 252 -5.55 -20.44 -15.15
C TYR A 252 -4.04 -20.32 -14.88
N PHE A 253 -3.48 -21.25 -14.12
CA PHE A 253 -2.03 -21.31 -13.89
C PHE A 253 -1.31 -21.86 -15.14
N ILE A 254 -0.75 -20.95 -15.93
CA ILE A 254 0.02 -21.24 -17.15
C ILE A 254 1.51 -21.14 -16.83
N MET A 255 2.26 -22.24 -16.97
CA MET A 255 3.65 -22.30 -16.50
C MET A 255 4.73 -21.87 -17.49
N PHE A 256 4.47 -21.92 -18.81
CA PHE A 256 5.55 -21.87 -19.80
C PHE A 256 5.43 -20.75 -20.84
N THR A 257 4.26 -20.60 -21.45
CA THR A 257 4.05 -19.60 -22.50
C THR A 257 2.59 -19.21 -22.55
N GLU A 258 2.36 -17.91 -22.74
CA GLU A 258 1.03 -17.35 -22.98
C GLU A 258 0.63 -17.43 -24.47
N SER A 259 1.52 -17.91 -25.34
CA SER A 259 1.25 -18.06 -26.76
C SER A 259 0.66 -19.44 -27.07
N LEU A 260 -0.62 -19.46 -27.41
CA LEU A 260 -1.34 -20.67 -27.82
C LEU A 260 -0.65 -21.46 -28.95
N PRO A 261 -0.20 -20.84 -30.07
CA PRO A 261 0.46 -21.58 -31.16
C PRO A 261 1.81 -22.17 -30.73
N VAL A 262 2.56 -21.49 -29.85
CA VAL A 262 3.84 -22.01 -29.33
C VAL A 262 3.60 -23.20 -28.40
N SER A 263 2.62 -23.09 -27.49
CA SER A 263 2.27 -24.17 -26.56
C SER A 263 1.81 -25.43 -27.30
N ALA A 264 0.94 -25.26 -28.31
CA ALA A 264 0.46 -26.35 -29.16
C ALA A 264 1.62 -27.02 -29.94
N LEU A 265 2.54 -26.21 -30.49
CA LEU A 265 3.72 -26.72 -31.20
C LEU A 265 4.65 -27.51 -30.26
N LEU A 266 4.92 -27.00 -29.07
CA LEU A 266 5.77 -27.69 -28.08
C LEU A 266 5.14 -29.00 -27.61
N SER A 267 3.83 -29.01 -27.34
CA SER A 267 3.10 -30.24 -27.01
C SER A 267 3.23 -31.28 -28.12
N LEU A 268 3.03 -30.87 -29.38
CA LEU A 268 3.17 -31.75 -30.54
C LEU A 268 4.60 -32.30 -30.67
N LEU A 269 5.62 -31.44 -30.55
CA LEU A 269 7.02 -31.84 -30.64
C LEU A 269 7.41 -32.84 -29.55
N CYS A 270 6.95 -32.63 -28.31
CA CYS A 270 7.21 -33.54 -27.20
C CYS A 270 6.49 -34.89 -27.36
N LEU A 271 5.22 -34.88 -27.78
CA LEU A 271 4.47 -36.12 -28.02
C LEU A 271 5.08 -36.92 -29.18
N VAL A 272 5.36 -36.27 -30.31
CA VAL A 272 5.99 -36.91 -31.49
C VAL A 272 7.41 -37.39 -31.15
N GLY A 273 8.20 -36.58 -30.45
CA GLY A 273 9.55 -36.96 -30.00
C GLY A 273 9.54 -38.12 -29.02
N GLY A 274 8.55 -38.17 -28.10
CA GLY A 274 8.35 -39.25 -27.16
C GLY A 274 7.98 -40.57 -27.84
N ILE A 275 7.00 -40.54 -28.75
CA ILE A 275 6.63 -41.69 -29.60
C ILE A 275 7.83 -42.15 -30.43
N GLY A 276 8.57 -41.20 -31.03
CA GLY A 276 9.76 -41.47 -31.83
C GLY A 276 10.86 -42.16 -31.02
N ALA A 277 11.14 -41.69 -29.80
CA ALA A 277 12.14 -42.29 -28.91
C ALA A 277 11.77 -43.73 -28.48
N LEU A 278 10.49 -43.97 -28.19
CA LEU A 278 9.98 -45.32 -27.90
C LEU A 278 10.00 -46.24 -29.14
N TRP A 279 9.71 -45.68 -30.32
CA TRP A 279 9.81 -46.42 -31.58
C TRP A 279 11.26 -46.80 -31.89
N VAL A 280 12.22 -45.89 -31.74
CA VAL A 280 13.67 -46.15 -31.90
C VAL A 280 14.13 -47.27 -30.97
N ARG A 281 13.61 -47.31 -29.74
CA ARG A 281 13.87 -48.43 -28.81
C ARG A 281 13.30 -49.76 -29.33
N SER A 282 12.09 -49.76 -29.87
CA SER A 282 11.42 -50.99 -30.35
C SER A 282 12.09 -51.60 -31.59
N VAL A 283 12.64 -50.77 -32.49
CA VAL A 283 13.21 -51.20 -33.77
C VAL A 283 14.76 -51.29 -33.73
N GLY A 284 15.39 -50.63 -32.75
CA GLY A 284 16.85 -50.55 -32.60
C GLY A 284 17.47 -49.40 -33.39
N HIS A 285 18.50 -48.75 -32.82
CA HIS A 285 19.13 -47.53 -33.36
C HIS A 285 19.62 -47.65 -34.81
N GLU A 286 20.19 -48.80 -35.18
CA GLU A 286 20.72 -49.08 -36.53
C GLU A 286 19.61 -49.06 -37.60
N ARG A 287 18.47 -49.70 -37.31
CA ARG A 287 17.32 -49.77 -38.23
C ARG A 287 16.56 -48.44 -38.30
N ALA A 288 16.41 -47.74 -37.17
CA ALA A 288 15.77 -46.42 -37.15
C ALA A 288 16.55 -45.40 -38.01
N ARG A 289 17.88 -45.43 -37.97
CA ARG A 289 18.75 -44.58 -38.78
C ARG A 289 18.63 -44.88 -40.28
N ALA A 290 18.49 -46.15 -40.65
CA ALA A 290 18.26 -46.58 -42.03
C ALA A 290 16.89 -46.14 -42.60
N VAL A 291 15.86 -46.04 -41.76
CA VAL A 291 14.53 -45.53 -42.15
C VAL A 291 14.55 -44.00 -42.31
N LEU A 292 15.19 -43.26 -41.40
CA LEU A 292 15.29 -41.80 -41.45
C LEU A 292 16.21 -41.28 -42.58
N GLN A 293 17.16 -42.10 -43.05
CA GLN A 293 18.07 -41.76 -44.15
C GLN A 293 17.60 -42.22 -45.54
N ARG A 294 16.41 -42.80 -45.65
CA ARG A 294 15.82 -43.11 -46.96
C ARG A 294 15.48 -41.80 -47.69
N LYS A 295 16.26 -41.47 -48.73
CA LYS A 295 15.85 -40.45 -49.72
C LYS A 295 14.49 -40.84 -50.32
N PRO A 296 13.58 -39.88 -50.55
CA PRO A 296 12.29 -40.17 -51.15
C PRO A 296 12.53 -40.74 -52.54
N LYS A 297 11.98 -41.93 -52.79
CA LYS A 297 11.98 -42.59 -54.09
C LYS A 297 10.70 -42.21 -54.82
N ASP A 298 10.83 -42.06 -56.14
CA ASP A 298 9.88 -41.47 -57.08
C ASP A 298 8.39 -41.73 -56.80
N VAL A 299 7.67 -40.60 -56.80
CA VAL A 299 6.21 -40.51 -56.76
C VAL A 299 5.64 -41.10 -58.06
N GLN A 300 4.73 -42.07 -57.93
CA GLN A 300 3.68 -42.32 -58.92
C GLN A 300 2.36 -41.71 -58.42
N PRO A 301 1.52 -41.20 -59.33
CA PRO A 301 0.57 -40.15 -59.00
C PRO A 301 -0.67 -40.70 -58.30
N GLU A 302 -0.95 -40.18 -57.10
CA GLU A 302 -2.27 -40.32 -56.49
C GLU A 302 -3.30 -39.42 -57.18
N MET A 303 -4.53 -39.94 -57.19
CA MET A 303 -5.72 -39.39 -57.82
C MET A 303 -5.94 -37.90 -57.54
N THR A 304 -6.29 -37.15 -58.58
CA THR A 304 -6.55 -35.71 -58.51
C THR A 304 -7.80 -35.36 -57.68
N LEU A 305 -7.80 -34.17 -57.10
CA LEU A 305 -8.90 -33.53 -56.36
C LEU A 305 -10.25 -33.53 -57.12
N ALA A 306 -10.22 -33.64 -58.45
CA ALA A 306 -11.42 -33.80 -59.29
C ALA A 306 -12.14 -35.16 -59.11
N GLN A 307 -11.46 -36.18 -58.56
CA GLN A 307 -12.03 -37.50 -58.28
C GLN A 307 -12.56 -37.65 -56.85
N ALA A 308 -12.08 -36.85 -55.89
CA ALA A 308 -12.61 -36.81 -54.52
C ALA A 308 -13.95 -36.04 -54.41
N LEU A 309 -14.21 -35.09 -55.32
CA LEU A 309 -15.41 -34.24 -55.33
C LEU A 309 -16.66 -34.90 -55.96
N LYS A 310 -16.60 -36.17 -56.38
CA LYS A 310 -17.73 -36.90 -56.99
C LYS A 310 -18.49 -37.86 -56.07
N ALA A 311 -18.11 -38.00 -54.80
CA ALA A 311 -18.90 -38.77 -53.84
C ALA A 311 -19.91 -37.87 -53.13
N LYS A 312 -21.20 -38.04 -53.45
CA LYS A 312 -22.33 -37.39 -52.77
C LYS A 312 -22.59 -38.05 -51.40
N PRO A 313 -23.17 -37.32 -50.44
CA PRO A 313 -23.24 -37.70 -49.03
C PRO A 313 -24.44 -38.61 -48.74
N GLU A 314 -24.29 -39.52 -47.78
CA GLU A 314 -25.40 -40.27 -47.19
C GLU A 314 -25.44 -40.05 -45.68
N ALA A 315 -26.66 -39.85 -45.18
CA ALA A 315 -26.96 -39.29 -43.87
C ALA A 315 -27.10 -40.34 -42.77
N ALA A 316 -26.60 -39.96 -41.58
CA ALA A 316 -27.08 -40.20 -40.22
C ALA A 316 -27.34 -41.63 -39.69
N ALA A 317 -26.66 -41.93 -38.57
CA ALA A 317 -27.31 -42.43 -37.36
C ALA A 317 -26.51 -42.04 -36.10
N ALA A 318 -27.22 -41.56 -35.08
CA ALA A 318 -26.72 -40.99 -33.84
C ALA A 318 -26.20 -42.03 -32.83
N PRO A 319 -25.35 -41.64 -31.85
CA PRO A 319 -25.20 -42.36 -30.59
C PRO A 319 -25.99 -41.68 -29.45
N LEU A 320 -26.96 -42.45 -28.97
CA LEU A 320 -27.57 -42.54 -27.65
C LEU A 320 -27.07 -41.61 -26.53
N ALA A 321 -28.04 -40.91 -25.93
CA ALA A 321 -27.95 -40.21 -24.66
C ALA A 321 -27.47 -41.12 -23.51
N LYS A 322 -26.49 -40.63 -22.75
CA LYS A 322 -26.20 -41.09 -21.39
C LYS A 322 -26.59 -39.98 -20.42
N ALA A 323 -27.44 -40.34 -19.47
CA ALA A 323 -28.07 -39.47 -18.50
C ALA A 323 -27.05 -38.64 -17.70
N ALA A 324 -27.37 -37.37 -17.50
CA ALA A 324 -26.69 -36.46 -16.59
C ALA A 324 -26.76 -37.01 -15.16
N ALA A 325 -25.61 -37.14 -14.52
CA ALA A 325 -25.53 -37.32 -13.08
C ALA A 325 -26.01 -36.03 -12.38
N PRO A 326 -26.67 -36.11 -11.21
CA PRO A 326 -27.17 -34.93 -10.53
C PRO A 326 -26.01 -34.02 -10.12
N ALA A 327 -26.22 -32.71 -10.25
CA ALA A 327 -25.32 -31.67 -9.79
C ALA A 327 -24.91 -31.91 -8.32
N PRO A 328 -23.62 -31.78 -7.96
CA PRO A 328 -23.24 -31.79 -6.56
C PRO A 328 -23.92 -30.62 -5.88
N ALA A 329 -24.59 -30.91 -4.76
CA ALA A 329 -25.19 -29.93 -3.89
C ALA A 329 -24.16 -28.84 -3.56
N ARG A 330 -24.61 -27.59 -3.66
CA ARG A 330 -23.95 -26.36 -3.23
C ARG A 330 -23.24 -26.62 -1.90
N ALA A 331 -21.93 -26.82 -1.95
CA ALA A 331 -21.13 -26.84 -0.75
C ALA A 331 -21.17 -25.43 -0.16
N GLU A 332 -21.84 -25.28 0.97
CA GLU A 332 -21.63 -24.14 1.85
C GLU A 332 -20.12 -24.01 2.06
N ARG A 333 -19.54 -22.88 1.61
CA ARG A 333 -18.15 -22.57 1.89
C ARG A 333 -18.02 -22.52 3.41
N LYS A 334 -17.34 -23.49 4.00
CA LYS A 334 -16.82 -23.34 5.36
C LYS A 334 -15.87 -22.15 5.34
N ASP A 335 -16.10 -21.18 6.22
CA ASP A 335 -15.17 -20.11 6.49
C ASP A 335 -13.80 -20.72 6.77
N GLU A 336 -12.81 -20.35 5.96
CA GLU A 336 -11.43 -20.75 6.17
C GLU A 336 -10.99 -20.09 7.49
N VAL A 337 -10.60 -20.91 8.48
CA VAL A 337 -10.18 -20.40 9.79
C VAL A 337 -8.90 -19.59 9.59
N VAL A 338 -9.02 -18.27 9.63
CA VAL A 338 -7.88 -17.35 9.53
C VAL A 338 -7.13 -17.38 10.85
N VAL A 339 -5.99 -18.05 10.88
CA VAL A 339 -5.08 -18.02 12.04
C VAL A 339 -4.23 -16.75 11.96
N VAL A 340 -4.23 -15.96 13.03
CA VAL A 340 -3.45 -14.72 13.12
C VAL A 340 -2.20 -14.98 13.97
N ASP A 341 -1.02 -14.69 13.42
CA ASP A 341 0.24 -14.85 14.14
C ASP A 341 0.41 -13.73 15.20
N PRO A 342 0.55 -14.02 16.51
CA PRO A 342 0.71 -12.99 17.53
C PRO A 342 1.95 -12.12 17.34
N SER A 343 2.99 -12.64 16.67
CA SER A 343 4.25 -11.93 16.48
C SER A 343 4.12 -10.68 15.60
N ILE A 344 3.05 -10.54 14.79
CA ILE A 344 2.84 -9.33 13.99
C ILE A 344 2.39 -8.13 14.85
N PHE A 345 1.87 -8.36 16.05
CA PHE A 345 1.46 -7.31 16.99
C PHE A 345 2.67 -6.85 17.79
N ARG A 346 3.35 -5.81 17.30
CA ARG A 346 4.57 -5.26 17.91
C ARG A 346 4.23 -4.22 18.98
N ALA A 347 5.25 -3.55 19.51
CA ALA A 347 5.06 -2.54 20.56
C ALA A 347 4.37 -1.27 20.06
N TYR A 348 4.51 -0.86 18.80
CA TYR A 348 4.04 0.45 18.32
C TYR A 348 3.13 0.39 17.09
N ASP A 349 3.11 -0.76 16.42
CA ASP A 349 2.39 -1.00 15.18
C ASP A 349 2.13 -2.49 15.01
N ILE A 350 1.43 -2.83 13.93
CA ILE A 350 1.31 -4.20 13.44
C ILE A 350 2.18 -4.34 12.19
N ARG A 351 3.04 -5.36 12.12
CA ARG A 351 4.02 -5.56 11.03
C ARG A 351 4.15 -7.04 10.68
N GLY A 352 4.01 -7.39 9.41
CA GLY A 352 4.19 -8.75 8.94
C GLY A 352 4.69 -8.83 7.49
N VAL A 353 5.00 -10.06 7.07
CA VAL A 353 5.42 -10.39 5.70
C VAL A 353 4.19 -10.78 4.90
N VAL A 354 4.00 -10.13 3.76
CA VAL A 354 2.83 -10.30 2.90
C VAL A 354 2.83 -11.69 2.28
N GLY A 355 1.68 -12.37 2.38
CA GLY A 355 1.52 -13.74 1.86
C GLY A 355 2.01 -14.84 2.83
N ASP A 356 2.63 -14.47 3.95
CA ASP A 356 3.03 -15.37 5.03
C ASP A 356 2.27 -15.02 6.32
N THR A 357 2.80 -14.10 7.12
CA THR A 357 2.22 -13.68 8.40
C THR A 357 1.15 -12.58 8.25
N LEU A 358 1.14 -11.87 7.12
CA LEU A 358 0.16 -10.83 6.81
C LEU A 358 -0.57 -11.14 5.49
N THR A 359 -1.85 -11.49 5.57
CA THR A 359 -2.70 -11.77 4.40
C THR A 359 -3.91 -10.83 4.38
N THR A 360 -4.67 -10.82 3.28
CA THR A 360 -5.93 -10.06 3.21
C THR A 360 -6.97 -10.57 4.23
N GLY A 361 -6.97 -11.87 4.55
CA GLY A 361 -7.78 -12.42 5.64
C GLY A 361 -7.39 -11.81 7.00
N VAL A 362 -6.10 -11.79 7.30
CA VAL A 362 -5.56 -11.19 8.53
C VAL A 362 -5.85 -9.69 8.61
N ALA A 363 -5.64 -8.94 7.51
CA ALA A 363 -5.94 -7.51 7.44
C ALA A 363 -7.42 -7.20 7.70
N ARG A 364 -8.34 -8.04 7.19
CA ARG A 364 -9.78 -7.91 7.47
C ARG A 364 -10.11 -8.15 8.94
N MET A 365 -9.48 -9.16 9.56
CA MET A 365 -9.66 -9.45 10.99
C MET A 365 -9.12 -8.31 11.86
N ILE A 366 -7.96 -7.74 11.50
CA ILE A 366 -7.41 -6.55 12.14
C ILE A 366 -8.35 -5.36 11.98
N GLY A 367 -8.89 -5.12 10.78
CA GLY A 367 -9.89 -4.08 10.55
C GLY A 367 -11.12 -4.25 11.44
N ARG A 368 -11.63 -5.47 11.57
CA ARG A 368 -12.77 -5.77 12.47
C ARG A 368 -12.42 -5.54 13.94
N ALA A 369 -11.21 -5.89 14.37
CA ALA A 369 -10.76 -5.65 15.73
C ALA A 369 -10.64 -4.15 16.04
N ILE A 370 -10.01 -3.38 15.14
CA ILE A 370 -9.86 -1.93 15.27
C ILE A 370 -11.22 -1.23 15.25
N GLY A 371 -12.11 -1.63 14.33
CA GLY A 371 -13.44 -1.04 14.24
C GLY A 371 -14.27 -1.30 15.50
N SER A 372 -14.19 -2.51 16.06
CA SER A 372 -14.86 -2.84 17.32
C SER A 372 -14.29 -2.03 18.50
N GLU A 373 -12.98 -1.86 18.57
CA GLU A 373 -12.33 -0.99 19.57
C GLU A 373 -12.76 0.47 19.42
N ALA A 374 -12.85 0.97 18.18
CA ALA A 374 -13.33 2.32 17.89
C ALA A 374 -14.78 2.52 18.35
N ARG A 375 -15.65 1.54 18.10
CA ARG A 375 -17.05 1.56 18.57
C ARG A 375 -17.14 1.58 20.09
N ASP A 376 -16.33 0.79 20.79
CA ASP A 376 -16.29 0.79 22.26
C ASP A 376 -15.83 2.15 22.83
N ARG A 377 -15.03 2.90 22.07
CA ARG A 377 -14.61 4.28 22.38
C ARG A 377 -15.62 5.35 21.94
N GLY A 378 -16.76 4.97 21.35
CA GLY A 378 -17.76 5.90 20.83
C GLY A 378 -17.35 6.62 19.54
N LEU A 379 -16.34 6.13 18.84
CA LEU A 379 -15.88 6.67 17.55
C LEU A 379 -16.70 6.04 16.41
N THR A 380 -16.91 6.82 15.36
CA THR A 380 -17.76 6.43 14.22
C THR A 380 -17.05 6.48 12.88
N GLU A 381 -15.96 7.23 12.77
CA GLU A 381 -15.26 7.51 11.51
C GLU A 381 -13.76 7.23 11.65
N ILE A 382 -13.14 6.62 10.62
CA ILE A 382 -11.69 6.37 10.56
C ILE A 382 -11.16 6.72 9.17
N VAL A 383 -10.10 7.53 9.13
CA VAL A 383 -9.34 7.80 7.89
C VAL A 383 -8.40 6.65 7.59
N VAL A 384 -8.26 6.25 6.34
CA VAL A 384 -7.31 5.20 5.93
C VAL A 384 -6.47 5.71 4.77
N GLY A 385 -5.15 5.67 4.91
CA GLY A 385 -4.19 5.93 3.85
C GLY A 385 -3.23 4.76 3.69
N ARG A 386 -2.51 4.70 2.56
CA ARG A 386 -1.50 3.65 2.31
C ARG A 386 -0.22 4.19 1.67
N ASP A 387 0.89 3.50 1.90
CA ASP A 387 2.15 3.79 1.20
C ASP A 387 2.16 3.26 -0.26
N GLY A 388 3.32 3.37 -0.92
CA GLY A 388 3.55 2.99 -2.31
C GLY A 388 3.79 1.50 -2.56
N ARG A 389 3.63 0.62 -1.56
CA ARG A 389 3.94 -0.81 -1.72
C ARG A 389 2.94 -1.53 -2.62
N LEU A 390 3.44 -2.55 -3.32
CA LEU A 390 2.65 -3.37 -4.25
C LEU A 390 1.46 -4.07 -3.57
N SER A 391 1.61 -4.45 -2.30
CA SER A 391 0.57 -5.10 -1.50
C SER A 391 -0.47 -4.13 -0.92
N GLY A 392 -0.23 -2.82 -1.01
CA GLY A 392 -1.06 -1.77 -0.41
C GLY A 392 -2.53 -1.83 -0.84
N PRO A 393 -2.86 -1.90 -2.16
CA PRO A 393 -4.25 -1.93 -2.62
C PRO A 393 -5.08 -3.09 -2.05
N ASP A 394 -4.52 -4.30 -1.97
CA ASP A 394 -5.24 -5.47 -1.46
C ASP A 394 -5.41 -5.44 0.06
N LEU A 395 -4.37 -5.02 0.79
CA LEU A 395 -4.41 -4.95 2.25
C LEU A 395 -5.32 -3.84 2.74
N VAL A 396 -5.28 -2.65 2.11
CA VAL A 396 -6.15 -1.54 2.47
C VAL A 396 -7.61 -1.91 2.22
N PHE A 397 -7.93 -2.53 1.07
CA PHE A 397 -9.29 -2.96 0.78
C PHE A 397 -9.81 -3.97 1.82
N ALA A 398 -8.98 -4.94 2.20
CA ALA A 398 -9.35 -5.90 3.22
C ALA A 398 -9.57 -5.26 4.60
N LEU A 399 -8.67 -4.36 5.01
CA LEU A 399 -8.77 -3.58 6.24
C LEU A 399 -10.07 -2.76 6.28
N ILE A 400 -10.35 -1.99 5.22
CA ILE A 400 -11.55 -1.16 5.09
C ILE A 400 -12.82 -2.00 5.23
N ASN A 401 -12.88 -3.16 4.59
CA ASN A 401 -14.03 -4.05 4.73
C ASN A 401 -14.20 -4.57 6.17
N GLY A 402 -13.09 -4.85 6.86
CA GLY A 402 -13.10 -5.21 8.28
C GLY A 402 -13.60 -4.08 9.18
N LEU A 403 -13.19 -2.84 8.93
CA LEU A 403 -13.65 -1.67 9.68
C LEU A 403 -15.16 -1.46 9.47
N ARG A 404 -15.60 -1.44 8.21
CA ARG A 404 -17.00 -1.19 7.84
C ARG A 404 -17.96 -2.24 8.36
N SER A 405 -17.53 -3.50 8.48
CA SER A 405 -18.36 -4.57 9.06
C SER A 405 -18.66 -4.39 10.55
N THR A 406 -18.06 -3.39 11.20
CA THR A 406 -18.34 -3.02 12.61
C THR A 406 -19.21 -1.76 12.74
N GLY A 407 -19.63 -1.17 11.60
CA GLY A 407 -20.39 0.08 11.59
C GLY A 407 -19.53 1.34 11.69
N ILE A 408 -18.23 1.25 11.38
CA ILE A 408 -17.33 2.41 11.24
C ILE A 408 -17.37 2.92 9.80
N ASP A 409 -17.66 4.20 9.64
CA ASP A 409 -17.53 4.92 8.38
C ASP A 409 -16.04 5.14 8.07
N VAL A 410 -15.65 4.87 6.83
CA VAL A 410 -14.25 4.95 6.41
C VAL A 410 -14.05 6.05 5.38
N ILE A 411 -13.03 6.88 5.59
CA ILE A 411 -12.56 7.87 4.61
C ILE A 411 -11.21 7.37 4.06
N ASP A 412 -11.22 6.81 2.86
CA ASP A 412 -10.02 6.38 2.14
C ASP A 412 -9.36 7.57 1.44
N ILE A 413 -8.13 7.91 1.86
CA ILE A 413 -7.34 8.98 1.23
C ILE A 413 -6.36 8.46 0.16
N GLY A 414 -6.43 7.18 -0.15
CA GLY A 414 -5.62 6.56 -1.18
C GLY A 414 -4.14 6.45 -0.78
N ALA A 415 -3.27 6.59 -1.78
CA ALA A 415 -1.83 6.50 -1.60
C ALA A 415 -1.26 7.82 -1.07
N ALA A 416 -0.76 7.82 0.16
CA ALA A 416 -0.29 9.01 0.84
C ALA A 416 0.81 8.65 1.86
N PRO A 417 1.77 9.56 2.12
CA PRO A 417 2.68 9.42 3.25
C PRO A 417 1.93 9.25 4.57
N THR A 418 2.55 8.53 5.51
CA THR A 418 2.04 8.39 6.87
C THR A 418 1.69 9.73 7.54
N PRO A 419 2.52 10.80 7.46
CA PRO A 419 2.13 12.10 8.01
C PRO A 419 0.93 12.74 7.32
N VAL A 420 0.68 12.48 6.04
CA VAL A 420 -0.53 12.98 5.35
C VAL A 420 -1.78 12.26 5.88
N THR A 421 -1.67 10.97 6.21
CA THR A 421 -2.74 10.24 6.90
C THR A 421 -3.03 10.84 8.27
N TYR A 422 -1.99 11.19 9.04
CA TYR A 422 -2.16 11.85 10.33
C TYR A 422 -2.75 13.26 10.18
N PHE A 423 -2.27 14.05 9.21
CA PHE A 423 -2.83 15.35 8.87
C PHE A 423 -4.33 15.24 8.56
N ALA A 424 -4.74 14.26 7.75
CA ALA A 424 -6.14 14.03 7.40
C ALA A 424 -7.02 13.82 8.64
N CYS A 425 -6.53 13.11 9.67
CA CYS A 425 -7.25 12.93 10.93
C CYS A 425 -7.56 14.27 11.63
N TYR A 426 -6.66 15.25 11.53
CA TYR A 426 -6.85 16.60 12.08
C TYR A 426 -7.69 17.47 11.14
N HIS A 427 -7.37 17.49 9.85
CA HIS A 427 -8.02 18.30 8.83
C HIS A 427 -9.51 17.96 8.71
N LEU A 428 -9.86 16.68 8.71
CA LEU A 428 -11.22 16.16 8.64
C LEU A 428 -11.88 16.00 10.02
N ARG A 429 -11.14 16.30 11.09
CA ARG A 429 -11.61 16.25 12.50
C ARG A 429 -12.15 14.89 12.94
N THR A 430 -11.69 13.79 12.33
CA THR A 430 -12.06 12.43 12.74
C THR A 430 -11.31 11.99 14.00
N GLY A 431 -10.11 12.55 14.22
CA GLY A 431 -9.19 12.14 15.29
C GLY A 431 -8.69 10.70 15.18
N SER A 432 -9.08 9.96 14.14
CA SER A 432 -8.80 8.52 14.01
C SER A 432 -8.35 8.21 12.59
N GLY A 433 -7.28 7.44 12.48
CA GLY A 433 -6.81 6.99 11.18
C GLY A 433 -5.78 5.88 11.22
N ILE A 434 -5.63 5.21 10.09
CA ILE A 434 -4.73 4.07 9.91
C ILE A 434 -3.90 4.30 8.66
N SER A 435 -2.58 4.30 8.82
CA SER A 435 -1.65 4.22 7.70
C SER A 435 -1.30 2.75 7.44
N VAL A 436 -1.61 2.24 6.25
CA VAL A 436 -1.21 0.93 5.75
C VAL A 436 0.16 1.08 5.09
N THR A 437 1.20 0.68 5.80
CA THR A 437 2.58 0.99 5.44
C THR A 437 3.49 -0.10 5.90
N GLY A 438 4.56 -0.39 5.15
CA GLY A 438 5.72 -1.20 5.59
C GLY A 438 6.87 -0.36 6.17
N SER A 439 6.73 0.97 6.24
CA SER A 439 7.78 1.94 6.58
C SER A 439 9.04 1.72 5.73
N HIS A 440 10.20 1.57 6.35
CA HIS A 440 11.50 1.37 5.72
C HIS A 440 11.86 -0.11 5.47
N ASN A 441 10.97 -1.07 5.78
CA ASN A 441 11.25 -2.50 5.61
C ASN A 441 11.33 -2.92 4.13
N PRO A 442 11.89 -4.12 3.81
CA PRO A 442 11.91 -4.66 2.45
C PRO A 442 10.51 -4.74 1.78
N PRO A 443 10.42 -4.81 0.44
CA PRO A 443 9.15 -4.73 -0.32
C PRO A 443 8.04 -5.69 0.12
N ASP A 444 8.41 -6.88 0.60
CA ASP A 444 7.51 -7.95 1.04
C ASP A 444 6.90 -7.71 2.43
N TYR A 445 7.35 -6.70 3.18
CA TYR A 445 6.75 -6.28 4.44
C TYR A 445 5.62 -5.28 4.24
N ASN A 446 4.59 -5.36 5.09
CA ASN A 446 3.59 -4.30 5.25
C ASN A 446 3.05 -4.29 6.70
N GLY A 447 2.13 -3.41 7.03
CA GLY A 447 1.67 -3.21 8.40
C GLY A 447 0.65 -2.08 8.57
N PHE A 448 0.34 -1.79 9.83
CA PHE A 448 -0.68 -0.82 10.22
C PHE A 448 -0.16 0.06 11.36
N LYS A 449 -0.11 1.38 11.13
CA LYS A 449 0.08 2.40 12.18
C LYS A 449 -1.29 2.99 12.52
N ILE A 450 -1.70 2.94 13.78
CA ILE A 450 -3.10 3.12 14.19
C ILE A 450 -3.24 4.29 15.17
N VAL A 451 -4.15 5.20 14.86
CA VAL A 451 -4.60 6.29 15.75
C VAL A 451 -6.11 6.18 15.94
N LEU A 452 -6.58 6.17 17.19
CA LEU A 452 -8.02 6.16 17.55
C LEU A 452 -8.32 7.27 18.56
N GLY A 453 -9.22 8.19 18.22
CA GLY A 453 -9.65 9.25 19.13
C GLY A 453 -8.50 10.16 19.60
N GLY A 454 -7.52 10.38 18.73
CA GLY A 454 -6.29 11.11 18.99
C GLY A 454 -5.17 10.24 19.59
N GLU A 455 -5.45 9.07 20.14
CA GLU A 455 -4.44 8.20 20.74
C GLU A 455 -3.75 7.34 19.67
N THR A 456 -2.42 7.44 19.53
CA THR A 456 -1.64 6.46 18.77
C THR A 456 -1.51 5.19 19.59
N LEU A 457 -2.01 4.06 19.08
CA LEU A 457 -2.02 2.82 19.82
C LEU A 457 -0.59 2.27 19.99
N SER A 458 -0.29 1.77 21.18
CA SER A 458 0.98 1.12 21.51
C SER A 458 0.80 0.10 22.63
N GLU A 459 1.81 -0.78 22.79
CA GLU A 459 1.96 -1.75 23.87
C GLU A 459 0.66 -2.54 24.09
N ASP A 460 0.08 -2.47 25.28
CA ASP A 460 -1.11 -3.22 25.67
C ASP A 460 -2.33 -2.95 24.78
N ALA A 461 -2.43 -1.75 24.18
CA ALA A 461 -3.52 -1.42 23.26
C ALA A 461 -3.44 -2.23 21.96
N ILE A 462 -2.23 -2.38 21.39
CA ILE A 462 -1.99 -3.22 20.21
C ILE A 462 -2.24 -4.70 20.57
N GLN A 463 -1.74 -5.15 21.72
CA GLN A 463 -1.99 -6.52 22.19
C GLN A 463 -3.48 -6.79 22.47
N ASN A 464 -4.26 -5.77 22.83
CA ASN A 464 -5.70 -5.92 23.01
C ASN A 464 -6.40 -6.24 21.69
N LEU A 465 -5.95 -5.66 20.57
CA LEU A 465 -6.50 -5.99 19.25
C LEU A 465 -6.31 -7.47 18.92
N TYR A 466 -5.13 -8.04 19.23
CA TYR A 466 -4.90 -9.47 19.07
C TYR A 466 -5.83 -10.31 19.96
N ARG A 467 -5.91 -10.00 21.26
CA ARG A 467 -6.84 -10.70 22.18
C ARG A 467 -8.28 -10.63 21.71
N ARG A 468 -8.71 -9.48 21.19
CA ARG A 468 -10.05 -9.30 20.63
C ARG A 468 -10.30 -10.26 19.44
N ILE A 469 -9.28 -10.49 18.61
CA ILE A 469 -9.36 -11.45 17.51
C ILE A 469 -9.47 -12.87 18.02
N GLU A 470 -8.59 -13.28 18.96
CA GLU A 470 -8.62 -14.64 19.53
C GLU A 470 -9.91 -14.95 20.29
N GLU A 471 -10.45 -13.97 21.00
CA GLU A 471 -11.68 -14.10 21.80
C GLU A 471 -12.95 -13.86 20.98
N GLU A 472 -12.83 -13.60 19.67
CA GLU A 472 -13.93 -13.26 18.75
C GLU A 472 -14.84 -12.11 19.25
N ARG A 473 -14.28 -11.17 20.01
CA ARG A 473 -15.03 -10.04 20.61
C ARG A 473 -15.27 -8.91 19.62
N PHE A 474 -16.07 -9.17 18.60
CA PHE A 474 -16.37 -8.21 17.55
C PHE A 474 -17.73 -7.53 17.69
N VAL A 475 -17.81 -6.31 17.17
CA VAL A 475 -19.06 -5.60 16.92
C VAL A 475 -19.45 -5.79 15.46
N ASP A 476 -20.74 -5.95 15.19
CA ASP A 476 -21.28 -6.01 13.82
C ASP A 476 -22.01 -4.70 13.47
N GLY A 477 -21.88 -4.28 12.23
CA GLY A 477 -22.51 -3.09 11.69
C GLY A 477 -22.24 -2.93 10.19
N MET A 478 -22.67 -1.81 9.63
CA MET A 478 -22.43 -1.48 8.23
C MET A 478 -22.08 0.00 8.10
N GLY A 479 -20.78 0.29 8.00
CA GLY A 479 -20.27 1.63 7.79
C GLY A 479 -20.20 2.01 6.31
N GLY A 480 -20.24 3.31 6.05
CA GLY A 480 -20.00 3.94 4.75
C GLY A 480 -18.53 3.86 4.32
N LEU A 481 -18.32 4.17 3.04
CA LEU A 481 -17.00 4.39 2.46
C LEU A 481 -17.05 5.68 1.65
N GLN A 482 -16.11 6.58 1.92
CA GLN A 482 -15.86 7.77 1.14
C GLN A 482 -14.41 7.75 0.68
N THR A 483 -14.14 8.26 -0.51
CA THR A 483 -12.78 8.50 -1.00
C THR A 483 -12.55 10.01 -1.09
N LEU A 484 -11.40 10.48 -0.61
CA LEU A 484 -11.05 11.90 -0.61
C LEU A 484 -9.55 12.11 -0.83
N ASP A 485 -9.16 12.99 -1.75
CA ASP A 485 -7.76 13.42 -1.86
C ASP A 485 -7.53 14.64 -0.94
N VAL A 486 -6.50 14.57 -0.11
CA VAL A 486 -6.09 15.63 0.83
C VAL A 486 -4.65 16.11 0.60
N GLY A 487 -4.01 15.65 -0.49
CA GLY A 487 -2.62 15.96 -0.80
C GLY A 487 -2.40 17.47 -1.01
N ASP A 488 -3.24 18.10 -1.81
CA ASP A 488 -3.17 19.55 -2.06
C ASP A 488 -3.44 20.37 -0.80
N ASP A 489 -4.33 19.90 0.09
CA ASP A 489 -4.62 20.58 1.35
C ASP A 489 -3.42 20.49 2.32
N TYR A 490 -2.73 19.35 2.34
CA TYR A 490 -1.49 19.17 3.10
C TYR A 490 -0.38 20.10 2.57
N ILE A 491 -0.16 20.11 1.24
CA ILE A 491 0.84 20.99 0.61
C ILE A 491 0.54 22.45 0.96
N ARG A 492 -0.69 22.89 0.70
CA ARG A 492 -1.12 24.28 0.95
C ARG A 492 -0.94 24.66 2.41
N ARG A 493 -1.34 23.78 3.34
CA ARG A 493 -1.18 24.05 4.77
C ARG A 493 0.27 24.30 5.17
N ILE A 494 1.23 23.64 4.55
CA ILE A 494 2.66 23.88 4.81
C ILE A 494 3.12 25.17 4.13
N THR A 495 2.80 25.35 2.84
CA THR A 495 3.27 26.50 2.07
C THR A 495 2.67 27.82 2.54
N ASP A 496 1.47 27.81 3.13
CA ASP A 496 0.84 29.01 3.68
C ASP A 496 1.53 29.50 4.97
N ASP A 497 2.22 28.60 5.70
CA ASP A 497 2.89 28.91 6.97
C ASP A 497 4.42 29.04 6.84
N ILE A 498 5.02 28.38 5.85
CA ILE A 498 6.47 28.35 5.64
C ILE A 498 6.81 28.92 4.26
N GLN A 499 7.72 29.90 4.23
CA GLN A 499 8.31 30.45 3.02
C GLN A 499 9.80 30.71 3.26
N VAL A 500 10.66 30.35 2.31
CA VAL A 500 12.11 30.57 2.45
C VAL A 500 12.50 31.96 1.98
N GLU A 501 13.30 32.68 2.78
CA GLU A 501 13.77 34.03 2.45
C GLU A 501 14.86 34.05 1.37
N ARG A 502 15.62 32.95 1.27
CA ARG A 502 16.64 32.71 0.24
C ARG A 502 16.41 31.38 -0.44
N LYS A 503 16.53 31.36 -1.76
CA LYS A 503 16.40 30.15 -2.57
C LYS A 503 17.58 29.21 -2.31
N LEU A 504 17.30 28.08 -1.68
CA LEU A 504 18.26 26.99 -1.44
C LEU A 504 18.10 25.90 -2.51
N LYS A 505 19.21 25.35 -2.98
CA LYS A 505 19.25 24.20 -3.89
C LYS A 505 19.36 22.91 -3.10
N VAL A 506 18.38 22.03 -3.29
CA VAL A 506 18.19 20.85 -2.46
C VAL A 506 18.09 19.60 -3.33
N VAL A 507 18.91 18.58 -3.04
CA VAL A 507 18.70 17.25 -3.62
C VAL A 507 17.74 16.49 -2.71
N VAL A 508 16.67 15.93 -3.29
CA VAL A 508 15.62 15.23 -2.54
C VAL A 508 15.60 13.78 -2.95
N ASP A 509 16.00 12.91 -2.03
CA ASP A 509 15.99 11.45 -2.19
C ASP A 509 14.76 10.84 -1.51
N CYS A 510 13.92 10.17 -2.28
CA CYS A 510 12.76 9.46 -1.73
C CYS A 510 12.90 7.93 -1.75
N GLY A 511 14.01 7.38 -2.27
CA GLY A 511 14.22 5.92 -2.37
C GLY A 511 13.04 5.15 -2.96
N ASN A 512 12.33 5.75 -3.92
CA ASN A 512 11.09 5.27 -4.54
C ASN A 512 9.88 5.07 -3.59
N GLY A 513 9.96 5.59 -2.37
CA GLY A 513 8.88 5.62 -1.40
C GLY A 513 7.77 6.62 -1.75
N ILE A 514 6.66 6.54 -1.02
CA ILE A 514 5.49 7.42 -1.22
C ILE A 514 5.78 8.93 -1.03
N PRO A 515 6.81 9.40 -0.28
CA PRO A 515 7.12 10.83 -0.20
C PRO A 515 7.43 11.48 -1.55
N GLY A 516 7.88 10.70 -2.54
CA GLY A 516 8.15 11.21 -3.89
C GLY A 516 6.94 11.85 -4.57
N ALA A 517 5.72 11.47 -4.16
CA ALA A 517 4.48 12.05 -4.67
C ALA A 517 4.17 13.46 -4.11
N ILE A 518 4.80 13.89 -3.01
CA ILE A 518 4.41 15.13 -2.30
C ILE A 518 5.60 16.00 -1.86
N ALA A 519 6.70 15.41 -1.41
CA ALA A 519 7.82 16.13 -0.80
C ALA A 519 8.49 17.13 -1.75
N PRO A 520 8.74 16.80 -3.04
CA PRO A 520 9.24 17.78 -4.01
C PRO A 520 8.31 18.99 -4.15
N ALA A 521 6.99 18.76 -4.27
CA ALA A 521 6.00 19.82 -4.44
C ALA A 521 5.92 20.74 -3.21
N VAL A 522 6.03 20.20 -2.00
CA VAL A 522 6.12 21.00 -0.77
C VAL A 522 7.36 21.89 -0.79
N LEU A 523 8.53 21.33 -1.09
CA LEU A 523 9.80 22.07 -1.07
C LEU A 523 9.89 23.13 -2.18
N GLU A 524 9.38 22.84 -3.37
CA GLU A 524 9.23 23.83 -4.44
C GLU A 524 8.24 24.93 -4.04
N GLY A 525 7.11 24.56 -3.41
CA GLY A 525 6.06 25.48 -2.97
C GLY A 525 6.50 26.47 -1.88
N ILE A 526 7.47 26.10 -1.03
CA ILE A 526 8.08 27.02 -0.06
C ILE A 526 9.21 27.87 -0.65
N GLY A 527 9.63 27.62 -1.90
CA GLY A 527 10.61 28.44 -2.63
C GLY A 527 12.00 27.81 -2.87
N CYS A 528 12.18 26.50 -2.64
CA CYS A 528 13.46 25.83 -2.91
C CYS A 528 13.65 25.47 -4.40
N GLU A 529 14.91 25.30 -4.82
CA GLU A 529 15.26 24.61 -6.07
C GLU A 529 15.45 23.12 -5.79
N VAL A 530 14.48 22.31 -6.18
CA VAL A 530 14.51 20.87 -5.93
C VAL A 530 15.17 20.13 -7.09
N VAL A 531 16.08 19.23 -6.77
CA VAL A 531 16.60 18.23 -7.70
C VAL A 531 16.18 16.84 -7.20
N PRO A 532 15.22 16.18 -7.89
CA PRO A 532 14.70 14.90 -7.45
C PRO A 532 15.72 13.78 -7.66
N LEU A 533 15.79 12.87 -6.70
CA LEU A 533 16.54 11.62 -6.72
C LEU A 533 15.58 10.51 -6.28
N TYR A 534 15.33 9.54 -7.16
CA TYR A 534 14.43 8.41 -6.88
C TYR A 534 13.04 8.82 -6.34
N CYS A 535 12.46 9.91 -6.86
CA CYS A 535 11.13 10.41 -6.44
C CYS A 535 9.95 9.74 -7.15
N ASP A 536 10.18 8.91 -8.17
CA ASP A 536 9.11 8.11 -8.75
C ASP A 536 8.71 7.00 -7.77
N VAL A 537 7.43 6.95 -7.39
CA VAL A 537 6.90 5.96 -6.44
C VAL A 537 6.89 4.57 -7.10
N ASP A 538 7.73 3.67 -6.59
CA ASP A 538 7.86 2.30 -7.04
C ASP A 538 8.09 1.37 -5.84
N GLY A 539 7.05 0.61 -5.48
CA GLY A 539 7.06 -0.32 -4.36
C GLY A 539 7.99 -1.54 -4.51
N THR A 540 8.71 -1.68 -5.63
CA THR A 540 9.81 -2.66 -5.77
C THR A 540 11.14 -2.16 -5.18
N PHE A 541 11.25 -0.84 -4.89
CA PHE A 541 12.47 -0.17 -4.41
C PHE A 541 13.71 -0.54 -5.25
N PRO A 542 13.73 -0.23 -6.57
CA PRO A 542 14.72 -0.76 -7.51
C PRO A 542 16.13 -0.17 -7.34
N ASN A 543 16.29 0.92 -6.57
CA ASN A 543 17.56 1.59 -6.32
C ASN A 543 18.15 1.12 -4.98
N HIS A 544 18.17 1.97 -3.96
CA HIS A 544 18.42 1.56 -2.58
C HIS A 544 17.10 1.48 -1.80
N HIS A 545 17.12 0.79 -0.65
CA HIS A 545 15.96 0.81 0.24
C HIS A 545 15.75 2.23 0.82
N PRO A 546 14.50 2.66 1.03
CA PRO A 546 14.20 3.96 1.62
C PRO A 546 14.34 3.91 3.15
N ASP A 547 15.58 3.72 3.62
CA ASP A 547 15.96 3.81 5.04
C ASP A 547 17.13 4.79 5.19
N PRO A 548 16.87 6.07 5.51
CA PRO A 548 17.92 7.08 5.65
C PRO A 548 18.76 6.91 6.94
N SER A 549 18.41 5.97 7.83
CA SER A 549 19.21 5.66 9.02
C SER A 549 20.42 4.77 8.71
N ASP A 550 20.39 4.06 7.57
CA ASP A 550 21.54 3.32 7.06
C ASP A 550 22.37 4.21 6.14
N LEU A 551 23.61 4.47 6.55
CA LEU A 551 24.55 5.31 5.81
C LEU A 551 24.86 4.77 4.40
N HIS A 552 24.68 3.47 4.15
CA HIS A 552 24.83 2.90 2.81
C HIS A 552 23.81 3.49 1.82
N ASN A 553 22.58 3.74 2.28
CA ASN A 553 21.50 4.26 1.44
C ASN A 553 21.65 5.75 1.12
N LEU A 554 22.53 6.47 1.83
CA LEU A 554 22.77 7.91 1.60
C LEU A 554 23.86 8.19 0.56
N GLN A 555 24.51 7.17 0.01
CA GLN A 555 25.69 7.37 -0.85
C GLN A 555 25.37 8.09 -2.15
N ASP A 556 24.26 7.75 -2.80
CA ASP A 556 23.83 8.41 -4.03
C ASP A 556 23.45 9.87 -3.76
N LEU A 557 22.80 10.15 -2.63
CA LEU A 557 22.53 11.52 -2.18
C LEU A 557 23.82 12.31 -1.95
N ILE A 558 24.80 11.74 -1.24
CA ILE A 558 26.11 12.38 -0.98
C ILE A 558 26.83 12.72 -2.29
N VAL A 559 26.84 11.79 -3.25
CA VAL A 559 27.47 11.99 -4.57
C VAL A 559 26.71 13.06 -5.36
N SER A 560 25.38 13.02 -5.33
CA SER A 560 24.52 13.94 -6.07
C SER A 560 24.66 15.38 -5.56
N VAL A 561 24.63 15.59 -4.25
CA VAL A 561 24.80 16.92 -3.63
C VAL A 561 26.12 17.55 -4.06
N LYS A 562 27.22 16.78 -4.05
CA LYS A 562 28.56 17.24 -4.48
C LYS A 562 28.62 17.58 -5.97
N ASN A 563 28.08 16.70 -6.82
CA ASN A 563 28.17 16.86 -8.27
C ASN A 563 27.29 18.00 -8.79
N ILE A 564 26.12 18.18 -8.19
CA ILE A 564 25.16 19.23 -8.56
C ILE A 564 25.58 20.60 -7.98
N GLY A 565 26.37 20.59 -6.90
CA GLY A 565 26.65 21.79 -6.12
C GLY A 565 25.40 22.26 -5.37
N ALA A 566 24.66 21.33 -4.77
CA ALA A 566 23.50 21.65 -3.95
C ALA A 566 23.92 22.09 -2.54
N ASP A 567 23.10 22.90 -1.89
CA ASP A 567 23.37 23.43 -0.54
C ASP A 567 23.18 22.35 0.54
N VAL A 568 22.23 21.44 0.32
CA VAL A 568 21.85 20.36 1.23
C VAL A 568 21.19 19.21 0.47
N GLY A 569 21.33 18.00 1.00
CA GLY A 569 20.60 16.81 0.58
C GLY A 569 19.63 16.36 1.65
N LEU A 570 18.43 15.95 1.25
CA LEU A 570 17.38 15.43 2.11
C LEU A 570 17.00 14.02 1.67
N ALA A 571 16.89 13.08 2.59
CA ALA A 571 16.44 11.72 2.33
C ALA A 571 15.21 11.40 3.19
N PHE A 572 14.17 10.82 2.57
CA PHE A 572 12.98 10.35 3.28
C PHE A 572 12.96 8.83 3.38
N ASP A 573 12.34 8.31 4.44
CA ASP A 573 12.05 6.89 4.51
C ASP A 573 10.79 6.51 3.72
N GLY A 574 10.52 5.21 3.59
CA GLY A 574 9.53 4.68 2.64
C GLY A 574 8.13 5.25 2.77
N ASP A 575 7.73 5.69 3.97
CA ASP A 575 6.43 6.29 4.27
C ASP A 575 6.45 7.74 4.73
N GLY A 576 7.62 8.39 4.77
CA GLY A 576 7.77 9.84 4.90
C GLY A 576 7.70 10.41 6.29
N ASP A 577 7.73 9.59 7.34
CA ASP A 577 7.72 10.08 8.72
C ASP A 577 9.12 10.34 9.28
N ARG A 578 10.18 9.98 8.54
CA ARG A 578 11.58 10.26 8.90
C ARG A 578 12.30 11.15 7.90
N LEU A 579 13.29 11.87 8.41
CA LEU A 579 14.18 12.72 7.63
C LEU A 579 15.67 12.42 7.92
N GLY A 580 16.43 12.16 6.86
CA GLY A 580 17.89 12.19 6.82
C GLY A 580 18.41 13.45 6.13
N VAL A 581 19.57 13.96 6.57
CA VAL A 581 20.14 15.21 6.07
C VAL A 581 21.63 15.05 5.77
N VAL A 582 22.06 15.59 4.63
CA VAL A 582 23.44 15.58 4.14
C VAL A 582 23.87 17.01 3.79
N THR A 583 25.05 17.44 4.22
CA THR A 583 25.59 18.77 3.88
C THR A 583 26.18 18.80 2.46
N ALA A 584 26.48 19.99 1.95
CA ALA A 584 27.20 20.19 0.68
C ALA A 584 28.50 19.37 0.55
N SER A 585 29.25 19.19 1.66
CA SER A 585 30.48 18.39 1.69
C SER A 585 30.25 16.88 1.85
N GLY A 586 29.00 16.45 1.99
CA GLY A 586 28.63 15.05 2.19
C GLY A 586 28.67 14.59 3.65
N GLU A 587 28.73 15.49 4.63
CA GLU A 587 28.58 15.12 6.05
C GLU A 587 27.12 14.77 6.32
N VAL A 588 26.88 13.60 6.93
CA VAL A 588 25.55 13.23 7.42
C VAL A 588 25.28 13.92 8.74
N ILE A 589 24.19 14.69 8.81
CA ILE A 589 23.72 15.33 10.03
C ILE A 589 22.71 14.41 10.71
N PHE A 590 23.14 13.79 11.81
CA PHE A 590 22.28 12.89 12.57
C PHE A 590 21.10 13.60 13.23
N PRO A 591 19.97 12.89 13.45
CA PRO A 591 18.74 13.51 13.92
C PRO A 591 18.84 14.24 15.26
N ASP A 592 19.68 13.79 16.17
CA ASP A 592 19.90 14.44 17.46
C ASP A 592 20.60 15.81 17.33
N ARG A 593 21.53 15.98 16.38
CA ARG A 593 22.10 17.29 16.03
C ARG A 593 21.08 18.17 15.32
N LEU A 594 20.29 17.60 14.41
CA LEU A 594 19.22 18.33 13.73
C LEU A 594 18.17 18.84 14.74
N LEU A 595 17.87 18.05 15.77
CA LEU A 595 16.99 18.45 16.87
C LEU A 595 17.52 19.65 17.67
N MET A 596 18.84 19.83 17.78
CA MET A 596 19.42 21.03 18.41
C MET A 596 19.05 22.30 17.66
N LEU A 597 19.06 22.23 16.32
CA LEU A 597 18.73 23.37 15.46
C LEU A 597 17.25 23.72 15.61
N TYR A 598 16.36 22.73 15.51
CA TYR A 598 14.92 22.93 15.73
C TYR A 598 14.60 23.43 17.14
N ALA A 599 15.23 22.87 18.17
CA ALA A 599 15.03 23.30 19.54
C ALA A 599 15.47 24.76 19.74
N THR A 600 16.62 25.14 19.18
CA THR A 600 17.10 26.53 19.25
C THR A 600 16.09 27.49 18.61
N ASP A 601 15.63 27.18 17.40
CA ASP A 601 14.62 27.98 16.69
C ASP A 601 13.30 28.12 17.47
N ILE A 602 12.74 27.00 17.95
CA ILE A 602 11.46 27.00 18.66
C ILE A 602 11.54 27.71 20.00
N LEU A 603 12.64 27.56 20.74
CA LEU A 603 12.81 28.17 22.07
C LEU A 603 12.97 29.69 22.03
N LEU A 604 13.45 30.25 20.90
CA LEU A 604 13.45 31.71 20.70
C LEU A 604 12.03 32.30 20.77
N ARG A 605 11.03 31.57 20.26
CA ARG A 605 9.61 31.97 20.26
C ARG A 605 8.82 31.42 21.44
N ASN A 606 9.29 30.32 22.04
CA ASN A 606 8.59 29.61 23.13
C ASN A 606 9.52 29.36 24.33
N PRO A 607 9.91 30.41 25.08
CA PRO A 607 10.76 30.24 26.26
C PRO A 607 10.12 29.30 27.30
N GLY A 608 10.93 28.41 27.87
CA GLY A 608 10.47 27.42 28.87
C GLY A 608 9.78 26.19 28.29
N ALA A 609 9.57 26.10 26.97
CA ALA A 609 8.89 24.97 26.36
C ALA A 609 9.66 23.64 26.58
N THR A 610 8.90 22.55 26.72
CA THR A 610 9.47 21.21 26.84
C THR A 610 9.89 20.69 25.48
N ILE A 611 11.13 20.19 25.41
CA ILE A 611 11.70 19.52 24.24
C ILE A 611 11.98 18.06 24.61
N ILE A 612 11.32 17.13 23.93
CA ILE A 612 11.45 15.69 24.19
C ILE A 612 12.48 15.08 23.26
N TYR A 613 13.28 14.14 23.77
CA TYR A 613 14.22 13.36 22.97
C TYR A 613 14.39 11.96 23.53
N ASP A 614 14.73 10.99 22.68
CA ASP A 614 14.87 9.62 23.13
C ASP A 614 16.22 9.33 23.80
N VAL A 615 16.30 8.20 24.51
CA VAL A 615 17.52 7.77 25.22
C VAL A 615 18.75 7.59 24.32
N LYS A 616 18.58 7.50 22.98
CA LYS A 616 19.71 7.37 22.06
C LYS A 616 20.34 8.70 21.70
N CYS A 617 19.71 9.86 21.93
CA CYS A 617 20.27 11.15 21.53
C CYS A 617 21.54 11.53 22.32
N THR A 618 22.44 12.29 21.68
CA THR A 618 23.68 12.82 22.26
C THR A 618 23.49 13.54 23.61
N GLY A 619 24.53 13.49 24.45
CA GLY A 619 24.57 14.17 25.74
C GLY A 619 24.57 15.70 25.64
N HIS A 620 24.93 16.24 24.46
CA HIS A 620 24.94 17.69 24.22
C HIS A 620 23.55 18.32 24.08
N LEU A 621 22.50 17.52 23.86
CA LEU A 621 21.16 18.07 23.65
C LEU A 621 20.59 18.71 24.93
N GLN A 622 20.75 18.04 26.07
CA GLN A 622 20.29 18.53 27.37
C GLN A 622 20.86 19.91 27.75
N PRO A 623 22.20 20.13 27.76
CA PRO A 623 22.76 21.44 28.10
C PRO A 623 22.39 22.50 27.07
N LEU A 624 22.28 22.16 25.79
CA LEU A 624 21.86 23.11 24.76
C LEU A 624 20.42 23.60 24.99
N ILE A 625 19.48 22.69 25.24
CA ILE A 625 18.08 23.06 25.53
C ILE A 625 18.00 23.97 26.76
N LEU A 626 18.73 23.64 27.83
CA LEU A 626 18.78 24.48 29.04
C LEU A 626 19.39 25.86 28.77
N GLN A 627 20.46 25.92 27.99
CA GLN A 627 21.10 27.18 27.61
C GLN A 627 20.18 28.08 26.78
N GLN A 628 19.33 27.49 25.93
CA GLN A 628 18.31 28.19 25.15
C GLN A 628 17.03 28.49 25.96
N GLY A 629 17.02 28.23 27.27
CA GLY A 629 15.90 28.52 28.15
C GLY A 629 14.73 27.55 28.07
N GLY A 630 14.92 26.35 27.51
CA GLY A 630 13.93 25.29 27.42
C GLY A 630 14.00 24.25 28.55
N SER A 631 13.05 23.31 28.52
CA SER A 631 12.98 22.18 29.47
C SER A 631 13.27 20.85 28.76
N PRO A 632 14.45 20.24 28.93
CA PRO A 632 14.78 18.98 28.28
C PRO A 632 14.07 17.81 28.96
N LEU A 633 13.46 16.92 28.18
CA LEU A 633 12.84 15.69 28.67
C LEU A 633 13.29 14.46 27.88
N MET A 634 14.19 13.67 28.47
CA MET A 634 14.56 12.38 27.91
C MET A 634 13.44 11.36 28.11
N TRP A 635 13.08 10.62 27.04
CA TRP A 635 12.03 9.62 27.07
C TRP A 635 12.38 8.32 26.34
N ARG A 636 11.48 7.34 26.39
CA ARG A 636 11.63 6.02 25.77
C ARG A 636 11.64 6.13 24.24
N THR A 637 12.45 5.30 23.58
CA THR A 637 12.46 5.20 22.11
C THR A 637 11.16 4.60 21.62
N GLY A 638 10.58 5.13 20.55
CA GLY A 638 9.38 4.65 19.88
C GLY A 638 8.42 5.78 19.56
N HIS A 639 8.15 5.99 18.27
CA HIS A 639 7.35 7.12 17.78
C HIS A 639 5.96 7.25 18.45
N SER A 640 5.27 6.14 18.70
CA SER A 640 4.00 6.14 19.44
C SER A 640 4.15 6.60 20.90
N LEU A 641 5.23 6.19 21.59
CA LEU A 641 5.50 6.59 22.98
C LEU A 641 5.86 8.07 23.08
N ILE A 642 6.60 8.59 22.09
CA ILE A 642 6.95 10.00 22.01
C ILE A 642 5.70 10.85 21.77
N LYS A 643 4.83 10.47 20.83
CA LYS A 643 3.52 11.14 20.61
C LYS A 643 2.66 11.18 21.87
N ALA A 644 2.57 10.05 22.57
CA ALA A 644 1.85 9.99 23.85
C ALA A 644 2.46 10.95 24.88
N LYS A 645 3.80 10.97 24.99
CA LYS A 645 4.49 11.85 25.95
C LYS A 645 4.35 13.32 25.60
N MET A 646 4.40 13.68 24.31
CA MET A 646 4.17 15.06 23.86
C MET A 646 2.78 15.55 24.25
N ARG A 647 1.75 14.72 24.11
CA ARG A 647 0.40 15.07 24.54
C ARG A 647 0.30 15.24 26.06
N GLU A 648 0.95 14.36 26.82
CA GLU A 648 0.97 14.42 28.29
C GLU A 648 1.62 15.71 28.80
N THR A 649 2.73 16.14 28.18
CA THR A 649 3.52 17.28 28.65
C THR A 649 3.26 18.58 27.90
N ASN A 650 2.42 18.54 26.86
CA ASN A 650 2.21 19.64 25.91
C ASN A 650 3.56 20.17 25.36
N ALA A 651 4.46 19.25 25.00
CA ALA A 651 5.78 19.61 24.49
C ALA A 651 5.69 20.32 23.14
N ALA A 652 6.53 21.34 22.94
CA ALA A 652 6.56 22.09 21.70
C ALA A 652 7.26 21.34 20.57
N LEU A 653 8.18 20.43 20.92
CA LEU A 653 8.98 19.65 19.98
C LEU A 653 9.37 18.32 20.61
N ALA A 654 9.40 17.27 19.79
CA ALA A 654 10.15 16.06 20.10
C ALA A 654 10.97 15.60 18.90
N GLY A 655 12.00 14.80 19.16
CA GLY A 655 12.71 14.09 18.10
C GLY A 655 13.37 12.81 18.59
N GLU A 656 13.57 11.86 17.68
CA GLU A 656 14.23 10.60 17.95
C GLU A 656 15.45 10.42 17.07
N MET A 657 16.42 9.66 17.55
CA MET A 657 17.62 9.33 16.79
C MET A 657 17.33 8.56 15.48
N SER A 658 16.16 7.94 15.36
CA SER A 658 15.69 7.28 14.13
C SER A 658 15.27 8.25 13.01
N GLY A 659 15.21 9.56 13.27
CA GLY A 659 14.84 10.56 12.26
C GLY A 659 13.38 11.02 12.30
N HIS A 660 12.61 10.55 13.29
CA HIS A 660 11.27 11.08 13.57
C HIS A 660 11.38 12.42 14.28
N PHE A 661 10.64 13.43 13.80
CA PHE A 661 10.53 14.73 14.45
C PHE A 661 9.07 15.13 14.54
N PHE A 662 8.70 15.66 15.70
CA PHE A 662 7.31 15.92 16.07
C PHE A 662 7.18 17.37 16.49
N PHE A 663 6.57 18.19 15.65
CA PHE A 663 6.38 19.60 15.93
C PHE A 663 5.01 19.80 16.58
N GLY A 664 4.98 20.25 17.83
CA GLY A 664 3.78 20.77 18.47
C GLY A 664 3.57 22.26 18.16
N GLU A 665 4.67 23.02 18.06
CA GLU A 665 4.64 24.41 17.63
C GLU A 665 4.32 24.53 16.14
N ARG A 666 3.31 25.35 15.80
CA ARG A 666 2.82 25.61 14.42
C ARG A 666 2.32 24.38 13.67
N TRP A 667 2.28 23.21 14.31
CA TRP A 667 1.88 21.94 13.71
C TRP A 667 1.04 21.11 14.67
N TYR A 668 0.89 19.81 14.40
CA TYR A 668 -0.13 18.96 15.05
C TYR A 668 0.45 17.86 15.97
N GLY A 669 1.76 17.89 16.25
CA GLY A 669 2.42 17.01 17.22
C GLY A 669 2.66 15.57 16.77
N PHE A 670 2.42 15.23 15.50
CA PHE A 670 2.80 13.94 14.92
C PHE A 670 4.15 14.01 14.19
N ASP A 671 4.75 12.84 14.01
CA ASP A 671 5.97 12.58 13.24
C ASP A 671 5.74 12.90 11.76
N ASP A 672 6.52 13.85 11.23
CA ASP A 672 6.40 14.29 9.84
C ASP A 672 7.75 14.70 9.27
N GLY A 673 8.38 13.80 8.49
CA GLY A 673 9.66 14.06 7.85
C GLY A 673 9.59 15.20 6.84
N ILE A 674 8.48 15.32 6.11
CA ILE A 674 8.29 16.32 5.03
C ILE A 674 8.12 17.71 5.63
N TYR A 675 7.30 17.86 6.67
CA TYR A 675 7.19 19.12 7.41
C TYR A 675 8.51 19.48 8.11
N SER A 676 9.24 18.49 8.63
CA SER A 676 10.57 18.70 9.21
C SER A 676 11.56 19.26 8.18
N ALA A 677 11.54 18.74 6.96
CA ALA A 677 12.34 19.25 5.86
C ALA A 677 11.98 20.71 5.54
N ALA A 678 10.69 21.05 5.48
CA ALA A 678 10.24 22.43 5.27
C ALA A 678 10.72 23.36 6.39
N ARG A 679 10.58 22.96 7.66
CA ARG A 679 11.09 23.73 8.83
C ARG A 679 12.60 23.86 8.82
N LEU A 680 13.32 22.84 8.37
CA LEU A 680 14.77 22.94 8.19
C LEU A 680 15.12 23.99 7.13
N MET A 681 14.43 23.98 5.99
CA MET A 681 14.69 24.95 4.92
C MET A 681 14.38 26.37 5.40
N GLU A 682 13.30 26.58 6.16
CA GLU A 682 12.97 27.85 6.81
C GLU A 682 14.14 28.36 7.67
N ILE A 683 14.63 27.53 8.60
CA ILE A 683 15.70 27.91 9.53
C ILE A 683 17.01 28.18 8.79
N LEU A 684 17.38 27.30 7.85
CA LEU A 684 18.60 27.48 7.08
C LEU A 684 18.50 28.72 6.19
N ALA A 685 17.32 29.03 5.64
CA ALA A 685 17.13 30.17 4.76
C ALA A 685 17.17 31.51 5.50
N ALA A 686 16.71 31.55 6.75
CA ALA A 686 16.59 32.75 7.58
C ALA A 686 17.90 33.19 8.28
N ASP A 687 19.05 32.58 7.97
CA ASP A 687 20.32 32.94 8.60
C ASP A 687 20.78 34.36 8.19
N ILE A 688 20.66 35.30 9.12
CA ILE A 688 20.99 36.72 8.92
C ILE A 688 22.48 36.98 8.63
N ASP A 689 23.36 36.07 9.05
CA ASP A 689 24.81 36.20 8.85
C ASP A 689 25.22 35.70 7.45
N GLY A 690 24.28 35.20 6.66
CA GLY A 690 24.52 34.69 5.31
C GLY A 690 25.36 33.41 5.27
N ARG A 691 25.44 32.66 6.39
CA ARG A 691 26.19 31.41 6.46
C ARG A 691 25.61 30.35 5.54
N THR A 692 26.44 29.44 5.06
CA THR A 692 25.97 28.25 4.35
C THR A 692 25.33 27.25 5.33
N PRO A 693 24.45 26.34 4.89
CA PRO A 693 23.93 25.28 5.74
C PRO A 693 25.02 24.49 6.49
N GLU A 694 26.12 24.17 5.81
CA GLU A 694 27.26 23.49 6.42
C GLU A 694 27.89 24.30 7.57
N GLN A 695 28.06 25.61 7.40
CA GLN A 695 28.57 26.48 8.45
C GLN A 695 27.62 26.57 9.64
N ILE A 696 26.30 26.57 9.41
CA ILE A 696 25.28 26.56 10.48
C ILE A 696 25.38 25.26 11.26
N PHE A 697 25.40 24.10 10.58
CA PHE A 697 25.56 22.80 11.25
C PHE A 697 26.87 22.70 12.02
N ALA A 698 27.96 23.30 11.52
CA ALA A 698 29.26 23.33 12.20
C ALA A 698 29.25 24.11 13.53
N THR A 699 28.28 25.00 13.76
CA THR A 699 28.13 25.69 15.07
C THR A 699 27.53 24.80 16.14
N LEU A 700 26.87 23.70 15.76
CA LEU A 700 26.25 22.79 16.71
C LEU A 700 27.31 21.90 17.37
N PRO A 701 27.26 21.69 18.70
CA PRO A 701 28.16 20.79 19.40
C PRO A 701 28.22 19.41 18.73
N LYS A 702 29.43 18.85 18.66
CA LYS A 702 29.71 17.55 18.04
C LYS A 702 30.65 16.74 18.93
N GLY A 703 30.23 15.53 19.26
CA GLY A 703 31.05 14.52 19.93
C GLY A 703 31.59 13.46 18.97
N VAL A 704 32.25 12.46 19.54
CA VAL A 704 32.63 11.21 18.88
C VAL A 704 31.64 10.14 19.30
N SER A 705 30.87 9.62 18.34
CA SER A 705 29.86 8.59 18.60
C SER A 705 30.09 7.34 17.75
N THR A 706 29.68 6.18 18.28
CA THR A 706 29.52 4.99 17.45
C THR A 706 28.26 5.10 16.59
N PRO A 707 28.18 4.37 15.46
CA PRO A 707 26.89 4.02 14.89
C PRO A 707 26.06 3.19 15.91
N GLU A 708 24.82 2.88 15.55
CA GLU A 708 24.07 1.86 16.28
C GLU A 708 24.75 0.50 16.14
N LEU A 709 24.99 -0.13 17.29
CA LEU A 709 25.57 -1.45 17.38
C LEU A 709 24.45 -2.43 17.76
N LYS A 710 24.37 -3.57 17.06
CA LYS A 710 23.31 -4.56 17.26
C LYS A 710 23.92 -5.89 17.68
N ILE A 711 23.39 -6.49 18.74
CA ILE A 711 23.73 -7.86 19.17
C ILE A 711 22.49 -8.74 18.94
N PRO A 712 22.52 -9.65 17.95
CA PRO A 712 21.42 -10.58 17.71
C PRO A 712 21.16 -11.47 18.93
N MET A 713 19.89 -11.65 19.24
CA MET A 713 19.38 -12.49 20.33
C MET A 713 18.26 -13.36 19.79
N ARG A 714 17.81 -14.35 20.58
CA ARG A 714 16.56 -15.05 20.28
C ARG A 714 15.36 -14.16 20.62
N GLU A 715 14.23 -14.43 19.97
CA GLU A 715 12.96 -13.76 20.29
C GLU A 715 12.64 -13.86 21.79
N GLY A 716 12.27 -12.74 22.41
CA GLY A 716 12.06 -12.62 23.86
C GLY A 716 13.30 -12.70 24.78
N GLU A 717 14.47 -13.12 24.29
CA GLU A 717 15.70 -13.21 25.10
C GLU A 717 16.28 -11.83 25.46
N HIS A 718 16.28 -10.92 24.50
CA HIS A 718 16.77 -9.54 24.64
C HIS A 718 16.07 -8.77 25.79
N TYR A 719 14.76 -8.97 26.00
CA TYR A 719 14.05 -8.39 27.15
C TYR A 719 14.49 -8.99 28.50
N ARG A 720 14.63 -10.31 28.56
CA ARG A 720 15.11 -10.98 29.79
C ARG A 720 16.54 -10.58 30.12
N PHE A 721 17.36 -10.44 29.09
CA PHE A 721 18.73 -9.97 29.22
C PHE A 721 18.78 -8.56 29.82
N ILE A 722 18.02 -7.61 29.27
CA ILE A 722 18.08 -6.23 29.75
C ILE A 722 17.58 -6.07 31.19
N GLU A 723 16.58 -6.85 31.61
CA GLU A 723 16.12 -6.89 33.01
C GLU A 723 17.21 -7.42 33.95
N ALA A 724 17.85 -8.52 33.57
CA ALA A 724 18.97 -9.08 34.34
C ALA A 724 20.19 -8.12 34.38
N PHE A 725 20.45 -7.44 33.26
CA PHE A 725 21.52 -6.45 33.14
C PHE A 725 21.26 -5.24 34.04
N ARG A 726 20.04 -4.68 34.01
CA ARG A 726 19.62 -3.57 34.88
C ARG A 726 19.78 -3.89 36.36
N ALA A 727 19.48 -5.13 36.76
CA ALA A 727 19.57 -5.55 38.16
C ALA A 727 21.02 -5.73 38.67
N ARG A 728 22.00 -5.98 37.79
CA ARG A 728 23.36 -6.38 38.17
C ARG A 728 24.45 -5.39 37.75
N ALA A 729 24.24 -4.65 36.67
CA ALA A 729 25.24 -3.78 36.10
C ALA A 729 25.56 -2.60 37.03
N LYS A 730 26.85 -2.28 37.16
CA LYS A 730 27.36 -1.16 37.95
C LYS A 730 28.22 -0.25 37.10
N PHE A 731 27.95 1.06 37.21
CA PHE A 731 28.65 2.09 36.45
C PHE A 731 29.12 3.18 37.42
N ASP A 732 30.32 2.99 37.97
CA ASP A 732 30.86 3.91 38.96
C ASP A 732 31.06 5.31 38.36
N GLY A 733 30.59 6.32 39.09
CA GLY A 733 30.67 7.72 38.68
C GLY A 733 29.71 8.13 37.55
N ALA A 734 28.82 7.24 37.10
CA ALA A 734 27.79 7.55 36.10
C ALA A 734 26.43 7.85 36.74
N ARG A 735 25.67 8.75 36.12
CA ARG A 735 24.23 8.88 36.38
C ARG A 735 23.48 7.85 35.53
N LEU A 736 22.68 7.01 36.17
CA LEU A 736 21.92 5.97 35.47
C LEU A 736 20.51 6.42 35.12
N THR A 737 20.11 6.15 33.89
CA THR A 737 18.74 6.28 33.39
C THR A 737 18.25 4.91 32.94
N THR A 738 17.10 4.47 33.47
CA THR A 738 16.55 3.12 33.22
C THR A 738 15.11 3.13 32.69
N ILE A 739 14.72 4.22 32.03
CA ILE A 739 13.40 4.35 31.39
C ILE A 739 13.25 3.44 30.16
N ASP A 740 14.35 3.20 29.44
CA ASP A 740 14.43 2.33 28.26
C ASP A 740 15.84 1.72 28.20
N GLY A 741 15.97 0.49 28.71
CA GLY A 741 17.25 -0.17 28.90
C GLY A 741 18.09 0.44 30.03
N VAL A 742 19.41 0.51 29.83
CA VAL A 742 20.37 1.10 30.78
C VAL A 742 21.25 2.09 30.05
N ARG A 743 21.02 3.37 30.31
CA ARG A 743 21.90 4.48 29.90
C ARG A 743 22.72 4.95 31.10
N ALA A 744 24.02 5.11 30.91
CA ALA A 744 24.95 5.60 31.91
C ALA A 744 25.67 6.86 31.38
N ASP A 745 25.44 8.00 32.04
CA ASP A 745 26.01 9.30 31.66
C ASP A 745 27.13 9.71 32.63
N TRP A 746 28.34 9.94 32.10
CA TRP A 746 29.48 10.60 32.77
C TRP A 746 29.59 12.06 32.28
N PRO A 747 30.41 12.91 32.92
CA PRO A 747 30.61 14.29 32.49
C PRO A 747 31.15 14.46 31.05
N ASP A 748 31.86 13.46 30.53
CA ASP A 748 32.59 13.46 29.25
C ASP A 748 32.03 12.47 28.21
N GLY A 749 30.87 11.87 28.47
CA GLY A 749 30.19 10.96 27.54
C GLY A 749 29.18 10.02 28.19
N TRP A 750 28.48 9.22 27.37
CA TRP A 750 27.50 8.23 27.83
C TRP A 750 27.54 6.94 27.01
N GLY A 751 26.98 5.88 27.58
CA GLY A 751 26.72 4.62 26.89
C GLY A 751 25.31 4.12 27.15
N LEU A 752 24.75 3.38 26.19
CA LEU A 752 23.42 2.77 26.25
C LEU A 752 23.47 1.32 25.82
N VAL A 753 22.71 0.48 26.52
CA VAL A 753 22.21 -0.80 26.00
C VAL A 753 20.72 -0.88 26.25
N ARG A 754 19.95 -1.27 25.23
CA ARG A 754 18.50 -1.48 25.34
C ARG A 754 18.03 -2.66 24.50
N ALA A 755 16.86 -3.18 24.80
CA ALA A 755 16.15 -4.14 23.97
C ALA A 755 15.44 -3.40 22.81
N SER A 756 15.59 -3.88 21.58
CA SER A 756 14.76 -3.39 20.45
C SER A 756 13.34 -3.91 20.57
N ASN A 757 12.36 -3.09 20.18
CA ASN A 757 10.94 -3.43 20.22
C ASN A 757 10.41 -4.03 18.90
N THR A 758 11.22 -3.97 17.84
CA THR A 758 10.83 -4.42 16.49
C THR A 758 11.62 -5.64 16.02
N THR A 759 12.79 -5.89 16.59
CA THR A 759 13.70 -6.97 16.20
C THR A 759 14.34 -7.59 17.43
N PRO A 760 14.62 -8.90 17.47
CA PRO A 760 15.21 -9.55 18.64
C PRO A 760 16.71 -9.27 18.77
N VAL A 761 17.07 -8.03 19.08
CA VAL A 761 18.45 -7.57 19.23
C VAL A 761 18.59 -6.67 20.45
N LEU A 762 19.78 -6.66 21.05
CA LEU A 762 20.20 -5.52 21.89
C LEU A 762 20.75 -4.41 20.98
N VAL A 763 20.33 -3.19 21.24
CA VAL A 763 20.84 -1.98 20.58
C VAL A 763 21.74 -1.24 21.55
N LEU A 764 22.96 -0.92 21.10
CA LEU A 764 23.94 -0.16 21.86
C LEU A 764 24.38 1.08 21.08
N ARG A 765 24.68 2.15 21.82
CA ARG A 765 25.28 3.36 21.29
C ARG A 765 26.17 3.98 22.35
N PHE A 766 27.30 4.53 21.92
CA PHE A 766 28.25 5.24 22.76
C PHE A 766 28.57 6.60 22.14
N ASP A 767 28.73 7.61 22.98
CA ASP A 767 28.96 9.00 22.57
C ASP A 767 29.82 9.68 23.63
N ALA A 768 30.85 10.42 23.22
CA ALA A 768 31.78 11.06 24.14
C ALA A 768 32.47 12.27 23.52
N ASP A 769 33.06 13.12 24.37
CA ASP A 769 33.77 14.34 23.92
C ASP A 769 35.11 14.03 23.21
N SER A 770 35.63 12.81 23.40
CA SER A 770 36.91 12.40 22.82
C SER A 770 37.00 10.88 22.62
N ALA A 771 37.87 10.44 21.69
CA ALA A 771 38.11 9.02 21.44
C ALA A 771 38.60 8.23 22.69
N PRO A 772 39.46 8.79 23.57
CA PRO A 772 39.81 8.14 24.83
C PRO A 772 38.62 7.92 25.78
N ALA A 773 37.74 8.93 25.91
CA ALA A 773 36.54 8.81 26.73
C ALA A 773 35.57 7.77 26.16
N LEU A 774 35.35 7.76 24.84
CA LEU A 774 34.53 6.77 24.16
C LEU A 774 35.02 5.35 24.44
N ARG A 775 36.33 5.12 24.31
CA ARG A 775 36.94 3.80 24.56
C ARG A 775 36.78 3.36 26.02
N ARG A 776 36.98 4.27 26.98
CA ARG A 776 36.73 3.99 28.41
C ARG A 776 35.29 3.55 28.64
N ILE A 777 34.32 4.25 28.07
CA ILE A 777 32.89 3.92 28.22
C ILE A 777 32.59 2.55 27.60
N GLN A 778 33.08 2.28 26.38
CA GLN A 778 32.96 0.98 25.73
C GLN A 778 33.55 -0.15 26.59
N ASP A 779 34.73 0.03 27.18
CA ASP A 779 35.37 -0.98 28.02
C ASP A 779 34.59 -1.26 29.32
N VAL A 780 33.96 -0.23 29.90
CA VAL A 780 33.07 -0.40 31.06
C VAL A 780 31.84 -1.21 30.66
N PHE A 781 31.17 -0.87 29.56
CA PHE A 781 30.00 -1.62 29.09
C PHE A 781 30.36 -3.06 28.70
N ARG A 782 31.48 -3.27 28.01
CA ARG A 782 32.02 -4.61 27.71
C ARG A 782 32.17 -5.44 28.97
N SER A 783 32.78 -4.87 30.01
CA SER A 783 33.00 -5.57 31.28
C SER A 783 31.67 -5.95 31.94
N GLN A 784 30.69 -5.06 31.96
CA GLN A 784 29.37 -5.34 32.54
C GLN A 784 28.58 -6.38 31.74
N LEU A 785 28.61 -6.31 30.40
CA LEU A 785 27.90 -7.24 29.52
C LEU A 785 28.48 -8.66 29.64
N LEU A 786 29.81 -8.79 29.57
CA LEU A 786 30.49 -10.08 29.69
C LEU A 786 30.44 -10.68 31.10
N ALA A 787 30.23 -9.84 32.13
CA ALA A 787 29.98 -10.33 33.49
C ALA A 787 28.60 -10.99 33.63
N LEU A 788 27.63 -10.59 32.80
CA LEU A 788 26.31 -11.21 32.77
C LEU A 788 26.30 -12.46 31.87
N ASP A 789 26.89 -12.35 30.68
CA ASP A 789 27.05 -13.45 29.73
C ASP A 789 28.39 -13.32 29.00
N SER A 790 29.32 -14.21 29.34
CA SER A 790 30.68 -14.22 28.79
C SER A 790 30.77 -14.70 27.34
N SER A 791 29.67 -15.21 26.77
CA SER A 791 29.61 -15.72 25.39
C SER A 791 29.12 -14.68 24.37
N LEU A 792 28.75 -13.47 24.81
CA LEU A 792 28.20 -12.45 23.91
C LEU A 792 29.19 -11.99 22.84
N PRO A 793 28.79 -12.00 21.55
CA PRO A 793 29.59 -11.43 20.49
C PRO A 793 29.44 -9.91 20.49
N LEU A 794 30.34 -9.20 21.17
CA LEU A 794 30.31 -7.73 21.24
C LEU A 794 30.93 -7.11 19.96
N PRO A 795 30.21 -6.25 19.22
CA PRO A 795 30.65 -5.68 17.94
C PRO A 795 31.45 -4.37 18.09
N PHE A 796 32.02 -4.13 19.26
CA PHE A 796 32.81 -2.94 19.58
C PHE A 796 34.00 -3.34 20.42
#